data_AF-A0A7Y9SIE3-F1
#
_entry.id   AF-A0A7Y9SIE3-F1
#
_cell.length_a   1.000
_cell.length_b   1.000
_cell.length_c   1.000
_cell.angle_alpha   90.00
_cell.angle_beta   90.00
_cell.angle_gamma   90.00
#
_symmetry.space_group_name_H-M   'P 1'
#
loop_
_entity.id
_entity.type
_entity.pdbx_description
1 polymer ?
#
loop_
_entity_poly.entity_id
_entity_poly.type
_entity_poly.pdbx_seq_one_letter_code
_entity_poly.pdbx_strand_id
1 'polypeptide(L)'
;MSPARSTPGHVLTNEHVFLTGGTGFVGQAILERLLSSHPGTRISVLVRGKGSQSARARLDNLLRKPVFRGWMERVGEDEARRQFAERVRVVDGSLSRVGALPDDLDVVIHSASTVSFDPPIDEAFETNVGGAHGVYGALLESGSDPHVVHISTAYVGGIRKGIAPEASLTHEVDWRAEYEAAKSARDRVELESRKPEALRKHLAVAKARHGKTGPQAVAQFAEAARAAWVRERLVDFGRTRAESLGWTDVYTLTKAFAERAAEELWSDAGHRLSIVRPSIIESALRHPFPGWIDGFKVADPLIIAYGRGQLPDFPGLPDSVLDIIPVDFVVNATLAVAARPAEPREAKYFQVVSGKTNPLPFHQMYENVHDYFTANPLPDEKGDIAVPRWRFPGGHRVERALVRRERQAGRAERIIERLPTTPRTRRWLDTVTKGQHGLEQLRAFTELYRAYVQTEIIFDDTNTRALLHSLPKEIQEDEGFDVNDIVWSHYFQEIHFPAVTTLTRAFGKRPAAREKAVRALPARDDVVAIFDLEGTVLESNLVKQYLQLWSNTVPRKRFAHDLATFTFSLRKYWKAERRDRGEFIRTFMRRYEGFKVAEIEREVSGRFGRAMMRRALPEALQRVQQHRDAGHRTILVTGTIDLMVEPFVPFFDEVVAGRMHERDGVLTGFLADPPLVDEARAAWLRHYAAQNGFDLSQSYGYGDSHADLVWLQLLGHPSAVNPDIRLYRHAREKHWNVLDWKRGAAPIPAVSRTEQEAHHSIAEGAGRA
;
A
#
# COMPACT_ATOMS: atom_id res chain seq x y z
N MET A 1 43.85 -18.75 35.41
CA MET A 1 44.78 -18.54 34.28
C MET A 1 43.94 -18.47 33.02
N SER A 2 43.61 -17.26 32.56
CA SER A 2 42.92 -17.08 31.28
C SER A 2 43.87 -17.47 30.15
N PRO A 3 43.44 -18.26 29.16
CA PRO A 3 44.28 -18.56 28.01
C PRO A 3 44.55 -17.24 27.26
N ALA A 4 45.81 -17.06 26.87
CA ALA A 4 46.23 -15.92 26.08
C ALA A 4 45.34 -15.79 24.83
N ARG A 5 44.64 -14.66 24.68
CA ARG A 5 43.86 -14.35 23.48
C ARG A 5 44.81 -14.39 22.28
N SER A 6 44.42 -15.13 21.25
CA SER A 6 45.14 -15.35 20.01
C SER A 6 45.58 -14.03 19.37
N THR A 7 46.76 -14.02 18.78
CA THR A 7 47.24 -12.98 17.86
C THR A 7 46.15 -12.68 16.82
N PRO A 8 45.91 -11.41 16.42
CA PRO A 8 44.90 -11.08 15.42
C PRO A 8 45.08 -11.93 14.16
N GLY A 9 44.09 -12.78 13.85
CA GLY A 9 44.08 -13.59 12.63
C GLY A 9 43.64 -12.75 11.43
N HIS A 10 44.03 -13.16 10.23
CA HIS A 10 43.55 -12.54 9.00
C HIS A 10 42.09 -12.92 8.66
N VAL A 11 41.53 -13.93 9.35
CA VAL A 11 40.25 -14.59 9.07
C VAL A 11 39.62 -15.02 10.41
N LEU A 12 38.29 -14.99 10.51
CA LEU A 12 37.57 -15.61 11.64
C LEU A 12 37.67 -17.13 11.54
N THR A 13 38.20 -17.77 12.58
CA THR A 13 38.46 -19.21 12.65
C THR A 13 37.50 -19.92 13.60
N ASN A 14 37.48 -19.57 14.89
CA ASN A 14 36.74 -20.27 15.95
C ASN A 14 35.81 -19.36 16.77
N GLU A 15 35.71 -18.09 16.37
CA GLU A 15 34.99 -17.04 17.10
C GLU A 15 33.48 -17.35 17.18
N HIS A 16 32.89 -16.99 18.30
CA HIS A 16 31.44 -16.91 18.46
C HIS A 16 30.95 -15.54 17.98
N VAL A 17 30.27 -15.54 16.84
CA VAL A 17 29.72 -14.35 16.18
C VAL A 17 28.25 -14.18 16.53
N PHE A 18 27.89 -13.06 17.14
CA PHE A 18 26.50 -12.64 17.26
C PHE A 18 26.10 -11.71 16.11
N LEU A 19 25.07 -12.07 15.35
CA LEU A 19 24.59 -11.33 14.19
C LEU A 19 23.18 -10.79 14.42
N THR A 20 23.05 -9.46 14.43
CA THR A 20 21.72 -8.83 14.34
C THR A 20 21.35 -8.59 12.88
N GLY A 21 20.06 -8.69 12.55
CA GLY A 21 19.60 -8.40 11.18
C GLY A 21 19.94 -9.51 10.18
N GLY A 22 20.25 -10.73 10.64
CA GLY A 22 20.61 -11.87 9.79
C GLY A 22 19.52 -12.31 8.80
N THR A 23 18.27 -11.87 8.97
CA THR A 23 17.20 -12.07 7.98
C THR A 23 17.11 -10.96 6.93
N GLY A 24 17.90 -9.89 7.05
CA GLY A 24 17.96 -8.77 6.10
C GLY A 24 18.89 -9.05 4.92
N PHE A 25 18.98 -8.13 3.97
CA PHE A 25 19.79 -8.30 2.75
C PHE A 25 21.27 -8.52 3.06
N VAL A 26 21.93 -7.54 3.70
CA VAL A 26 23.35 -7.63 4.08
C VAL A 26 23.57 -8.76 5.09
N GLY A 27 22.71 -8.87 6.11
CA GLY A 27 22.85 -9.90 7.14
C GLY A 27 22.77 -11.34 6.62
N GLN A 28 21.95 -11.63 5.59
CA GLN A 28 21.94 -12.95 4.97
C GLN A 28 23.23 -13.24 4.21
N ALA A 29 23.81 -12.25 3.53
CA ALA A 29 25.07 -12.39 2.83
C ALA A 29 26.24 -12.61 3.80
N ILE A 30 26.25 -11.88 4.93
CA ILE A 30 27.20 -12.11 6.02
C ILE A 30 27.05 -13.52 6.59
N LEU A 31 25.82 -13.96 6.87
CA LEU A 31 25.57 -15.31 7.39
C LEU A 31 26.03 -16.38 6.40
N GLU A 32 25.75 -16.21 5.11
CA GLU A 32 26.21 -17.12 4.07
C GLU A 32 27.75 -17.15 3.98
N ARG A 33 28.42 -16.00 4.04
CA ARG A 33 29.89 -15.93 3.97
C ARG A 33 30.55 -16.54 5.21
N LEU A 34 29.98 -16.35 6.39
CA LEU A 34 30.42 -17.04 7.62
C LEU A 34 30.28 -18.56 7.50
N LEU A 35 29.21 -19.05 6.86
CA LEU A 35 29.02 -20.49 6.63
C LEU A 35 29.97 -21.06 5.59
N SER A 36 30.21 -20.33 4.49
CA SER A 36 30.95 -20.82 3.33
C SER A 36 32.47 -20.64 3.43
N SER A 37 32.96 -19.51 3.98
CA SER A 37 34.40 -19.19 4.05
C SER A 37 35.00 -19.25 5.46
N HIS A 38 34.17 -19.24 6.52
CA HIS A 38 34.63 -19.27 7.92
C HIS A 38 34.13 -20.50 8.70
N PRO A 39 34.44 -21.74 8.28
CA PRO A 39 33.74 -22.95 8.71
C PRO A 39 33.83 -23.28 10.21
N GLY A 40 34.81 -22.75 10.95
CA GLY A 40 34.93 -23.00 12.39
C GLY A 40 34.14 -22.03 13.28
N THR A 41 33.50 -21.00 12.70
CA THR A 41 32.73 -20.02 13.48
C THR A 41 31.44 -20.62 14.04
N ARG A 42 31.11 -20.19 15.26
CA ARG A 42 29.80 -20.43 15.91
C ARG A 42 28.97 -19.16 15.77
N ILE A 43 27.70 -19.27 15.42
CA ILE A 43 26.89 -18.11 15.02
C ILE A 43 25.59 -18.08 15.82
N SER A 44 25.36 -16.97 16.52
CA SER A 44 24.08 -16.68 17.18
C SER A 44 23.36 -15.56 16.43
N VAL A 45 22.16 -15.82 15.91
CA VAL A 45 21.40 -14.86 15.09
C VAL A 45 20.18 -14.37 15.85
N LEU A 46 20.05 -13.06 16.02
CA LEU A 46 18.85 -12.44 16.59
C LEU A 46 17.71 -12.45 15.57
N VAL A 47 16.63 -13.15 15.89
CA VAL A 47 15.45 -13.26 15.02
C VAL A 47 14.19 -13.06 15.85
N ARG A 48 13.30 -12.17 15.38
CA ARG A 48 11.97 -11.95 15.96
C ARG A 48 10.95 -12.89 15.33
N GLY A 49 10.07 -13.52 16.10
CA GLY A 49 8.87 -14.17 15.56
C GLY A 49 7.97 -13.23 14.73
N LYS A 50 7.20 -13.77 13.78
CA LYS A 50 6.26 -12.97 12.96
C LYS A 50 4.96 -13.74 12.72
N GLY A 51 3.84 -13.20 13.24
CA GLY A 51 2.54 -13.85 13.13
C GLY A 51 2.56 -15.24 13.79
N SER A 52 2.21 -16.27 13.03
CA SER A 52 2.28 -17.68 13.47
C SER A 52 3.67 -18.32 13.34
N GLN A 53 4.65 -17.64 12.75
CA GLN A 53 6.00 -18.19 12.56
C GLN A 53 6.91 -17.87 13.75
N SER A 54 7.49 -18.91 14.35
CA SER A 54 8.51 -18.78 15.40
C SER A 54 9.83 -18.22 14.84
N ALA A 55 10.68 -17.67 15.71
CA ALA A 55 12.01 -17.20 15.35
C ALA A 55 12.84 -18.31 14.68
N ARG A 56 12.81 -19.53 15.23
CA ARG A 56 13.51 -20.69 14.67
C ARG A 56 13.00 -21.04 13.27
N ALA A 57 11.67 -21.09 13.07
CA ALA A 57 11.10 -21.38 11.75
C ALA A 57 11.49 -20.31 10.71
N ARG A 58 11.60 -19.04 11.11
CA ARG A 58 12.08 -17.97 10.22
C ARG A 58 13.56 -18.17 9.85
N LEU A 59 14.40 -18.59 10.80
CA LEU A 59 15.81 -18.89 10.56
C LEU A 59 15.99 -20.09 9.62
N ASP A 60 15.28 -21.19 9.86
CA ASP A 60 15.37 -22.40 9.03
C ASP A 60 14.89 -22.15 7.59
N ASN A 61 13.92 -21.25 7.40
CA ASN A 61 13.47 -20.83 6.08
C ASN A 61 14.51 -20.02 5.29
N LEU A 62 15.56 -19.50 5.93
CA LEU A 62 16.62 -18.77 5.22
C LEU A 62 17.35 -19.66 4.23
N LEU A 63 17.59 -20.94 4.55
CA LEU A 63 18.28 -21.89 3.65
C LEU A 63 17.57 -22.09 2.30
N ARG A 64 16.27 -21.75 2.21
CA ARG A 64 15.52 -21.80 0.95
C ARG A 64 15.81 -20.61 0.03
N LYS A 65 16.46 -19.57 0.53
CA LYS A 65 16.73 -18.35 -0.23
C LYS A 65 17.89 -18.57 -1.21
N PRO A 66 17.87 -17.89 -2.37
CA PRO A 66 18.90 -18.05 -3.40
C PRO A 66 20.33 -17.82 -2.91
N VAL A 67 20.53 -16.92 -1.93
CA VAL A 67 21.85 -16.57 -1.37
C VAL A 67 22.65 -17.80 -0.94
N PHE A 68 22.01 -18.80 -0.31
CA PHE A 68 22.67 -20.00 0.21
C PHE A 68 22.88 -21.10 -0.84
N ARG A 69 22.29 -20.95 -2.04
CA ARG A 69 22.27 -22.02 -3.05
C ARG A 69 23.67 -22.48 -3.43
N GLY A 70 24.57 -21.57 -3.77
CA GLY A 70 25.92 -21.91 -4.21
C GLY A 70 26.74 -22.63 -3.13
N TRP A 71 26.59 -22.23 -1.86
CA TRP A 71 27.19 -22.96 -0.75
C TRP A 71 26.58 -24.36 -0.57
N MET A 72 25.25 -24.48 -0.58
CA MET A 72 24.56 -25.76 -0.45
C MET A 72 24.89 -26.75 -1.56
N GLU A 73 25.01 -26.28 -2.82
CA GLU A 73 25.40 -27.11 -3.96
C GLU A 73 26.85 -27.63 -3.81
N ARG A 74 27.74 -26.81 -3.26
CA ARG A 74 29.17 -27.15 -3.08
C ARG A 74 29.41 -28.16 -1.95
N VAL A 75 28.69 -28.06 -0.83
CA VAL A 75 28.89 -28.98 0.32
C VAL A 75 27.91 -30.16 0.34
N GLY A 76 26.81 -30.07 -0.42
CA GLY A 76 25.70 -31.04 -0.39
C GLY A 76 24.59 -30.60 0.57
N GLU A 77 23.33 -30.84 0.19
CA GLU A 77 22.16 -30.32 0.93
C GLU A 77 22.09 -30.84 2.38
N ASP A 78 22.28 -32.15 2.60
CA ASP A 78 22.23 -32.75 3.94
C ASP A 78 23.36 -32.24 4.83
N GLU A 79 24.55 -32.09 4.26
CA GLU A 79 25.72 -31.55 4.95
C GLU A 79 25.53 -30.08 5.33
N ALA A 80 25.02 -29.26 4.40
CA ALA A 80 24.71 -27.86 4.66
C ALA A 80 23.68 -27.71 5.79
N ARG A 81 22.63 -28.56 5.79
CA ARG A 81 21.62 -28.56 6.85
C ARG A 81 22.21 -28.96 8.20
N ARG A 82 23.10 -29.96 8.22
CA ARG A 82 23.82 -30.38 9.44
C ARG A 82 24.69 -29.24 9.97
N GLN A 83 25.57 -28.67 9.12
CA GLN A 83 26.43 -27.55 9.50
C GLN A 83 25.63 -26.35 10.00
N PHE A 84 24.52 -26.01 9.34
CA PHE A 84 23.65 -24.92 9.77
C PHE A 84 23.02 -25.20 11.14
N ALA A 85 22.56 -26.43 11.39
CA ALA A 85 21.98 -26.81 12.68
C ALA A 85 23.00 -26.81 13.82
N GLU A 86 24.24 -27.24 13.54
CA GLU A 86 25.32 -27.30 14.53
C GLU A 86 25.90 -25.91 14.85
N ARG A 87 26.07 -25.07 13.82
CA ARG A 87 26.79 -23.80 13.92
C ARG A 87 25.88 -22.59 14.15
N VAL A 88 24.60 -22.65 13.75
CA VAL A 88 23.69 -21.49 13.80
C VAL A 88 22.61 -21.67 14.86
N ARG A 89 22.71 -20.86 15.91
CA ARG A 89 21.75 -20.76 17.01
C ARG A 89 20.86 -19.55 16.81
N VAL A 90 19.58 -19.69 17.19
CA VAL A 90 18.62 -18.59 17.17
C VAL A 90 18.53 -17.96 18.56
N VAL A 91 18.60 -16.64 18.60
CA VAL A 91 18.22 -15.85 19.78
C VAL A 91 16.86 -15.24 19.47
N ASP A 92 15.81 -15.69 20.16
CA ASP A 92 14.46 -15.16 19.97
C ASP A 92 14.33 -13.82 20.69
N GLY A 93 14.23 -12.75 19.91
CA GLY A 93 14.22 -11.41 20.42
C GLY A 93 14.06 -10.34 19.35
N SER A 94 14.07 -9.10 19.78
CA SER A 94 13.98 -7.91 18.92
C SER A 94 15.02 -6.88 19.36
N LEU A 95 15.34 -5.88 18.56
CA LEU A 95 16.33 -4.87 18.99
C LEU A 95 15.89 -4.09 20.23
N SER A 96 14.58 -3.88 20.40
CA SER A 96 14.00 -3.27 21.60
C SER A 96 14.00 -4.20 22.83
N ARG A 97 14.14 -5.51 22.62
CA ARG A 97 14.10 -6.56 23.66
C ARG A 97 14.95 -7.74 23.19
N VAL A 98 16.27 -7.59 23.32
CA VAL A 98 17.24 -8.55 22.76
C VAL A 98 17.21 -9.88 23.51
N GLY A 99 16.93 -9.84 24.82
CA GLY A 99 16.98 -11.00 25.70
C GLY A 99 18.40 -11.25 26.23
N ALA A 100 18.59 -12.35 26.95
CA ALA A 100 19.90 -12.74 27.45
C ALA A 100 20.81 -13.15 26.28
N LEU A 101 21.96 -12.51 26.18
CA LEU A 101 22.99 -12.86 25.22
C LEU A 101 23.93 -13.93 25.81
N PRO A 102 24.58 -14.75 24.96
CA PRO A 102 25.64 -15.64 25.40
C PRO A 102 26.77 -14.87 26.10
N ASP A 103 27.42 -15.50 27.09
CA ASP A 103 28.55 -14.97 27.86
C ASP A 103 29.91 -15.26 27.22
N ASP A 104 29.93 -15.96 26.08
CA ASP A 104 31.11 -16.39 25.35
C ASP A 104 31.19 -15.75 23.95
N LEU A 105 30.70 -14.52 23.79
CA LEU A 105 30.75 -13.79 22.52
C LEU A 105 32.15 -13.19 22.27
N ASP A 106 32.69 -13.46 21.08
CA ASP A 106 33.98 -12.89 20.62
C ASP A 106 33.76 -11.69 19.69
N VAL A 107 32.73 -11.76 18.83
CA VAL A 107 32.43 -10.76 17.81
C VAL A 107 30.93 -10.50 17.76
N VAL A 108 30.55 -9.24 17.64
CA VAL A 108 29.16 -8.83 17.37
C VAL A 108 29.12 -8.06 16.07
N ILE A 109 28.33 -8.51 15.10
CA ILE A 109 28.03 -7.76 13.88
C ILE A 109 26.61 -7.21 13.99
N HIS A 110 26.52 -5.91 14.25
CA HIS A 110 25.24 -5.23 14.37
C HIS A 110 24.80 -4.67 13.01
N SER A 111 24.03 -5.45 12.27
CA SER A 111 23.51 -5.10 10.92
C SER A 111 22.01 -4.77 10.88
N ALA A 112 21.29 -4.91 12.00
CA ALA A 112 19.85 -4.70 12.01
C ALA A 112 19.48 -3.22 11.88
N SER A 113 18.69 -2.88 10.85
CA SER A 113 18.13 -1.55 10.66
C SER A 113 16.95 -1.63 9.69
N THR A 114 16.09 -0.61 9.69
CA THR A 114 15.08 -0.41 8.65
C THR A 114 15.56 0.68 7.71
N VAL A 115 15.77 0.32 6.44
CA VAL A 115 16.09 1.27 5.36
C VAL A 115 14.77 1.81 4.80
N SER A 116 14.22 2.80 5.48
CA SER A 116 13.07 3.58 5.04
C SER A 116 13.41 5.04 5.29
N PHE A 117 13.28 5.89 4.28
CA PHE A 117 13.66 7.30 4.36
C PHE A 117 12.59 8.20 4.99
N ASP A 118 11.31 7.81 4.89
CA ASP A 118 10.17 8.54 5.45
C ASP A 118 9.28 7.68 6.40
N PRO A 119 9.84 6.92 7.37
CA PRO A 119 9.03 6.33 8.43
C PRO A 119 8.52 7.42 9.39
N PRO A 120 7.42 7.18 10.12
CA PRO A 120 7.05 7.98 11.29
C PRO A 120 8.26 8.14 12.23
N ILE A 121 8.50 9.36 12.72
CA ILE A 121 9.69 9.69 13.51
C ILE A 121 9.91 8.75 14.71
N ASP A 122 8.83 8.38 15.40
CA ASP A 122 8.85 7.49 16.55
C ASP A 122 9.32 6.06 16.16
N GLU A 123 8.82 5.54 15.04
CA GLU A 123 9.21 4.22 14.51
C GLU A 123 10.67 4.21 14.05
N ALA A 124 11.13 5.32 13.45
CA ALA A 124 12.50 5.50 12.97
C ALA A 124 13.51 5.44 14.13
N PHE A 125 13.25 6.23 15.18
CA PHE A 125 14.09 6.33 16.36
C PHE A 125 14.07 5.02 17.16
N GLU A 126 12.90 4.44 17.42
CA GLU A 126 12.78 3.15 18.13
C GLU A 126 13.59 2.04 17.45
N THR A 127 13.52 1.96 16.12
CA THR A 127 14.21 0.89 15.38
C THR A 127 15.73 1.06 15.39
N ASN A 128 16.23 2.25 15.06
CA ASN A 128 17.67 2.45 14.82
C ASN A 128 18.40 2.86 16.10
N VAL A 129 17.93 3.90 16.79
CA VAL A 129 18.55 4.42 18.01
C VAL A 129 18.20 3.53 19.20
N GLY A 130 16.91 3.24 19.38
CA GLY A 130 16.43 2.33 20.42
C GLY A 130 16.98 0.92 20.25
N GLY A 131 17.13 0.47 19.01
CA GLY A 131 17.74 -0.81 18.70
C GLY A 131 19.24 -0.90 19.01
N ALA A 132 20.00 0.18 18.75
CA ALA A 132 21.39 0.27 19.17
C ALA A 132 21.49 0.27 20.71
N HIS A 133 20.72 1.13 21.38
CA HIS A 133 20.67 1.22 22.84
C HIS A 133 20.34 -0.14 23.49
N GLY A 134 19.34 -0.87 22.95
CA GLY A 134 18.97 -2.19 23.46
C GLY A 134 20.04 -3.26 23.27
N VAL A 135 20.77 -3.25 22.15
CA VAL A 135 21.87 -4.20 21.91
C VAL A 135 23.06 -3.92 22.81
N TYR A 136 23.51 -2.67 22.94
CA TYR A 136 24.63 -2.33 23.83
C TYR A 136 24.28 -2.56 25.30
N GLY A 137 23.04 -2.27 25.72
CA GLY A 137 22.56 -2.62 27.06
C GLY A 137 22.63 -4.12 27.34
N ALA A 138 22.12 -4.96 26.41
CA ALA A 138 22.17 -6.42 26.56
C ALA A 138 23.61 -6.98 26.56
N LEU A 139 24.53 -6.35 25.81
CA LEU A 139 25.94 -6.74 25.81
C LEU A 139 26.59 -6.43 27.17
N LEU A 140 26.37 -5.23 27.72
CA LEU A 140 26.86 -4.85 29.04
C LEU A 140 26.31 -5.79 30.14
N GLU A 141 25.03 -6.17 30.05
CA GLU A 141 24.39 -7.12 30.97
C GLU A 141 24.95 -8.54 30.85
N SER A 142 25.40 -8.96 29.66
CA SER A 142 25.97 -10.30 29.43
C SER A 142 27.33 -10.52 30.11
N GLY A 143 28.07 -9.43 30.39
CA GLY A 143 29.45 -9.49 30.88
C GLY A 143 30.50 -9.90 29.84
N SER A 144 30.09 -10.17 28.59
CA SER A 144 31.02 -10.43 27.47
C SER A 144 31.77 -9.15 27.06
N ASP A 145 32.97 -9.31 26.48
CA ASP A 145 33.78 -8.21 25.93
C ASP A 145 34.12 -8.44 24.43
N PRO A 146 33.11 -8.57 23.55
CA PRO A 146 33.33 -8.83 22.14
C PRO A 146 33.83 -7.58 21.40
N HIS A 147 34.46 -7.80 20.25
CA HIS A 147 34.62 -6.75 19.24
C HIS A 147 33.27 -6.49 18.57
N VAL A 148 32.76 -5.26 18.66
CA VAL A 148 31.52 -4.86 17.98
C VAL A 148 31.83 -4.18 16.65
N VAL A 149 31.28 -4.73 15.56
CA VAL A 149 31.22 -4.11 14.24
C VAL A 149 29.81 -3.55 14.02
N HIS A 150 29.67 -2.23 14.09
CA HIS A 150 28.41 -1.54 13.90
C HIS A 150 28.25 -1.11 12.44
N ILE A 151 27.25 -1.65 11.74
CA ILE A 151 26.97 -1.28 10.35
C ILE A 151 26.06 -0.06 10.30
N SER A 152 26.60 1.03 9.78
CA SER A 152 25.93 2.32 9.61
C SER A 152 25.71 2.63 8.12
N THR A 153 25.93 3.87 7.68
CA THR A 153 25.83 4.33 6.29
C THR A 153 26.81 5.48 6.05
N ALA A 154 27.37 5.61 4.85
CA ALA A 154 28.27 6.73 4.52
C ALA A 154 27.58 8.11 4.67
N TYR A 155 26.26 8.13 4.52
CA TYR A 155 25.43 9.34 4.53
C TYR A 155 25.12 9.90 5.94
N VAL A 156 25.68 9.32 7.02
CA VAL A 156 25.47 9.82 8.40
C VAL A 156 26.05 11.22 8.66
N GLY A 157 26.94 11.71 7.80
CA GLY A 157 27.55 13.03 7.93
C GLY A 157 26.62 14.21 7.61
N GLY A 158 25.36 13.94 7.24
CA GLY A 158 24.38 14.96 6.90
C GLY A 158 24.71 15.72 5.61
N ILE A 159 24.13 16.92 5.47
CA ILE A 159 24.32 17.82 4.34
C ILE A 159 25.69 18.49 4.48
N ARG A 160 26.71 17.88 3.86
CA ARG A 160 28.06 18.46 3.74
C ARG A 160 28.45 18.63 2.27
N LYS A 161 29.53 19.37 2.03
CA LYS A 161 30.17 19.50 0.72
C LYS A 161 31.64 19.17 0.85
N GLY A 162 32.20 18.54 -0.17
CA GLY A 162 33.62 18.16 -0.20
C GLY A 162 33.89 16.78 0.41
N ILE A 163 35.11 16.60 0.91
CA ILE A 163 35.62 15.29 1.31
C ILE A 163 35.10 14.91 2.70
N ALA A 164 34.68 13.65 2.78
CA ALA A 164 34.04 13.03 3.91
C ALA A 164 34.97 11.97 4.53
N PRO A 165 35.73 12.29 5.61
CA PRO A 165 36.74 11.39 6.14
C PRO A 165 36.15 10.21 6.94
N GLU A 166 36.92 9.12 7.02
CA GLU A 166 36.66 7.99 7.92
C GLU A 166 37.02 8.36 9.36
N ALA A 167 36.11 9.07 10.02
CA ALA A 167 36.26 9.52 11.40
C ALA A 167 34.92 9.58 12.15
N SER A 168 34.97 9.82 13.46
CA SER A 168 33.79 10.13 14.28
C SER A 168 33.05 11.35 13.74
N LEU A 169 31.74 11.40 13.99
CA LEU A 169 30.88 12.49 13.53
C LEU A 169 31.07 13.74 14.39
N THR A 170 31.19 14.90 13.73
CA THR A 170 31.32 16.20 14.38
C THR A 170 29.95 16.83 14.63
N HIS A 171 29.17 16.28 15.57
CA HIS A 171 27.94 16.92 16.05
C HIS A 171 27.83 16.85 17.58
N GLU A 172 27.13 17.82 18.15
CA GLU A 172 26.89 17.95 19.60
C GLU A 172 25.42 17.67 19.98
N VAL A 173 24.59 17.27 19.02
CA VAL A 173 23.18 16.95 19.28
C VAL A 173 23.06 15.79 20.27
N ASP A 174 22.32 15.99 21.36
CA ASP A 174 22.03 14.95 22.35
C ASP A 174 21.00 13.96 21.79
N TRP A 175 21.50 12.79 21.41
CA TRP A 175 20.66 11.73 20.85
C TRP A 175 19.63 11.17 21.83
N ARG A 176 19.88 11.23 23.16
CA ARG A 176 18.93 10.74 24.18
C ARG A 176 17.72 11.67 24.27
N ALA A 177 17.97 12.98 24.29
CA ALA A 177 16.91 13.98 24.26
C ALA A 177 16.04 13.85 22.99
N GLU A 178 16.68 13.67 21.83
CA GLU A 178 15.96 13.46 20.57
C GLU A 178 15.16 12.14 20.55
N TYR A 179 15.72 11.07 21.12
CA TYR A 179 15.04 9.79 21.26
C TYR A 179 13.75 9.89 22.08
N GLU A 180 13.79 10.53 23.26
CA GLU A 180 12.60 10.75 24.09
C GLU A 180 11.60 11.71 23.43
N ALA A 181 12.08 12.74 22.73
CA ALA A 181 11.23 13.66 21.98
C ALA A 181 10.50 13.00 20.80
N ALA A 182 11.16 12.06 20.12
CA ALA A 182 10.60 11.26 19.04
C ALA A 182 9.56 10.26 19.56
N LYS A 183 9.88 9.54 20.64
CA LYS A 183 8.96 8.58 21.28
C LYS A 183 7.66 9.23 21.74
N SER A 184 7.74 10.44 22.30
CA SER A 184 6.57 11.22 22.72
C SER A 184 5.82 11.87 21.55
N ALA A 185 6.37 11.90 20.33
CA ALA A 185 5.76 12.58 19.19
C ALA A 185 4.40 11.97 18.81
N ARG A 186 4.28 10.64 18.84
CA ARG A 186 3.00 9.96 18.54
C ARG A 186 1.90 10.42 19.47
N ASP A 187 2.14 10.43 20.78
CA ASP A 187 1.13 10.84 21.76
C ASP A 187 0.71 12.30 21.55
N ARG A 188 1.65 13.20 21.28
CA ARG A 188 1.35 14.62 20.99
C ARG A 188 0.48 14.78 19.73
N VAL A 189 0.84 14.10 18.64
CA VAL A 189 0.10 14.16 17.36
C VAL A 189 -1.28 13.50 17.50
N GLU A 190 -1.36 12.40 18.23
CA GLU A 190 -2.62 11.72 18.55
C GLU A 190 -3.57 12.64 19.35
N LEU A 191 -3.06 13.35 20.36
CA LEU A 191 -3.83 14.36 21.10
C LEU A 191 -4.26 15.52 20.20
N GLU A 192 -3.37 16.03 19.34
CA GLU A 192 -3.69 17.09 18.38
C GLU A 192 -4.82 16.69 17.43
N SER A 193 -4.76 15.46 16.89
CA SER A 193 -5.75 14.94 15.95
C SER A 193 -7.15 14.78 16.55
N ARG A 194 -7.25 14.66 17.88
CA ARG A 194 -8.51 14.50 18.63
C ARG A 194 -9.07 15.82 19.16
N LYS A 195 -8.41 16.96 18.92
CA LYS A 195 -8.97 18.28 19.25
C LYS A 195 -10.26 18.52 18.45
N PRO A 196 -11.26 19.21 19.03
CA PRO A 196 -12.53 19.45 18.34
C PRO A 196 -12.38 20.10 16.95
N GLU A 197 -11.40 20.98 16.77
CA GLU A 197 -11.12 21.68 15.52
C GLU A 197 -10.65 20.71 14.43
N ALA A 198 -9.73 19.80 14.76
CA ALA A 198 -9.22 18.77 13.87
C ALA A 198 -10.33 17.76 13.51
N LEU A 199 -11.07 17.28 14.50
CA LEU A 199 -12.19 16.35 14.29
C LEU A 199 -13.28 16.96 13.40
N ARG A 200 -13.65 18.23 13.61
CA ARG A 200 -14.61 18.94 12.74
C ARG A 200 -14.11 19.00 11.29
N LYS A 201 -12.81 19.20 11.06
CA LYS A 201 -12.21 19.22 9.72
C LYS A 201 -12.31 17.84 9.05
N HIS A 202 -11.90 16.77 9.72
CA HIS A 202 -11.99 15.40 9.18
C HIS A 202 -13.45 15.00 8.91
N LEU A 203 -14.36 15.31 9.85
CA LEU A 203 -15.79 15.04 9.69
C LEU A 203 -16.40 15.83 8.52
N ALA A 204 -16.02 17.10 8.33
CA ALA A 204 -16.51 17.91 7.22
C ALA A 204 -16.08 17.34 5.86
N VAL A 205 -14.82 16.91 5.73
CA VAL A 205 -14.31 16.28 4.51
C VAL A 205 -15.00 14.94 4.26
N ALA A 206 -15.13 14.10 5.30
CA ALA A 206 -15.81 12.82 5.22
C ALA A 206 -17.28 12.98 4.81
N LYS A 207 -18.00 13.93 5.40
CA LYS A 207 -19.40 14.23 5.05
C LYS A 207 -19.55 14.75 3.61
N ALA A 208 -18.63 15.58 3.14
CA ALA A 208 -18.67 16.09 1.77
C ALA A 208 -18.47 14.98 0.72
N ARG A 209 -17.61 13.99 1.02
CA ARG A 209 -17.28 12.88 0.12
C ARG A 209 -18.25 11.69 0.26
N HIS A 210 -18.61 11.33 1.48
CA HIS A 210 -19.31 10.09 1.83
C HIS A 210 -20.68 10.33 2.49
N GLY A 211 -21.20 11.55 2.53
CA GLY A 211 -22.48 11.86 3.21
C GLY A 211 -23.68 10.99 2.79
N LYS A 212 -23.69 10.47 1.56
CA LYS A 212 -24.72 9.56 1.05
C LYS A 212 -24.67 8.13 1.62
N THR A 213 -23.62 7.78 2.36
CA THR A 213 -23.42 6.42 2.89
C THR A 213 -24.02 6.24 4.27
N GLY A 214 -24.47 7.32 4.93
CA GLY A 214 -25.00 7.31 6.29
C GLY A 214 -24.01 7.85 7.34
N PRO A 215 -24.49 8.12 8.57
CA PRO A 215 -23.71 8.76 9.62
C PRO A 215 -22.58 7.90 10.22
N GLN A 216 -22.77 6.59 10.41
CA GLN A 216 -21.74 5.70 10.97
C GLN A 216 -20.59 5.50 9.98
N ALA A 217 -20.90 5.29 8.70
CA ALA A 217 -19.92 5.17 7.62
C ALA A 217 -19.12 6.47 7.50
N VAL A 218 -19.79 7.64 7.55
CA VAL A 218 -19.09 8.93 7.59
C VAL A 218 -18.16 9.05 8.80
N ALA A 219 -18.55 8.56 9.98
CA ALA A 219 -17.69 8.55 11.16
C ALA A 219 -16.46 7.64 10.97
N GLN A 220 -16.63 6.46 10.37
CA GLN A 220 -15.52 5.55 10.04
C GLN A 220 -14.55 6.16 9.02
N PHE A 221 -15.07 6.78 7.95
CA PHE A 221 -14.23 7.50 6.98
C PHE A 221 -13.49 8.68 7.61
N ALA A 222 -14.12 9.40 8.54
CA ALA A 222 -13.49 10.49 9.28
C ALA A 222 -12.34 9.96 10.17
N GLU A 223 -12.56 8.84 10.86
CA GLU A 223 -11.54 8.19 11.70
C GLU A 223 -10.36 7.65 10.87
N ALA A 224 -10.63 7.00 9.74
CA ALA A 224 -9.58 6.56 8.82
C ALA A 224 -8.76 7.73 8.28
N ALA A 225 -9.41 8.85 7.93
CA ALA A 225 -8.73 10.07 7.49
C ALA A 225 -7.90 10.70 8.61
N ARG A 226 -8.36 10.65 9.86
CA ARG A 226 -7.60 11.11 11.03
C ARG A 226 -6.35 10.25 11.24
N ALA A 227 -6.49 8.92 11.21
CA ALA A 227 -5.35 8.00 11.37
C ALA A 227 -4.30 8.18 10.25
N ALA A 228 -4.74 8.37 9.00
CA ALA A 228 -3.85 8.71 7.90
C ALA A 228 -3.12 10.04 8.12
N TRP A 229 -3.84 11.06 8.60
CA TRP A 229 -3.25 12.36 8.95
C TRP A 229 -2.21 12.26 10.08
N VAL A 230 -2.46 11.46 11.13
CA VAL A 230 -1.49 11.22 12.21
C VAL A 230 -0.20 10.65 11.65
N ARG A 231 -0.29 9.63 10.78
CA ARG A 231 0.87 9.03 10.13
C ARG A 231 1.64 10.04 9.29
N GLU A 232 0.96 10.78 8.41
CA GLU A 232 1.56 11.81 7.56
C GLU A 232 2.25 12.88 8.40
N ARG A 233 1.62 13.30 9.51
CA ARG A 233 2.19 14.29 10.42
C ARG A 233 3.46 13.78 11.10
N LEU A 234 3.51 12.51 11.54
CA LEU A 234 4.71 11.93 12.14
C LEU A 234 5.89 11.81 11.16
N VAL A 235 5.59 11.55 9.88
CA VAL A 235 6.59 11.55 8.80
C VAL A 235 7.15 12.96 8.61
N ASP A 236 6.27 13.96 8.54
CA ASP A 236 6.63 15.38 8.44
C ASP A 236 7.49 15.87 9.63
N PHE A 237 7.17 15.42 10.85
CA PHE A 237 8.02 15.65 12.03
C PHE A 237 9.45 15.12 11.84
N GLY A 238 9.59 13.88 11.37
CA GLY A 238 10.89 13.25 11.15
C GLY A 238 11.70 13.98 10.08
N ARG A 239 11.08 14.26 8.93
CA ARG A 239 11.69 14.99 7.82
C ARG A 239 12.17 16.38 8.24
N THR A 240 11.26 17.19 8.80
CA THR A 240 11.57 18.55 9.22
C THR A 240 12.62 18.57 10.33
N ARG A 241 12.60 17.59 11.24
CA ARG A 241 13.59 17.52 12.33
C ARG A 241 14.98 17.18 11.80
N ALA A 242 15.10 16.20 10.91
CA ALA A 242 16.36 15.87 10.26
C ALA A 242 16.95 17.08 9.51
N GLU A 243 16.14 17.72 8.67
CA GLU A 243 16.55 18.92 7.93
C GLU A 243 16.99 20.06 8.86
N SER A 244 16.25 20.29 9.96
CA SER A 244 16.60 21.34 10.93
C SER A 244 17.93 21.13 11.64
N LEU A 245 18.37 19.88 11.74
CA LEU A 245 19.62 19.47 12.38
C LEU A 245 20.76 19.32 11.36
N GLY A 246 20.48 19.46 10.06
CA GLY A 246 21.47 19.35 8.99
C GLY A 246 21.60 17.94 8.37
N TRP A 247 20.67 17.03 8.63
CA TRP A 247 20.59 15.72 7.96
C TRP A 247 19.59 15.74 6.80
N THR A 248 19.82 14.86 5.83
CA THR A 248 19.00 14.78 4.61
C THR A 248 17.62 14.18 4.86
N ASP A 249 17.54 13.23 5.79
CA ASP A 249 16.33 12.47 6.10
C ASP A 249 16.43 11.85 7.50
N VAL A 250 15.31 11.32 8.00
CA VAL A 250 15.26 10.73 9.35
C VAL A 250 16.08 9.43 9.45
N TYR A 251 16.33 8.74 8.34
CA TYR A 251 17.13 7.52 8.32
C TYR A 251 18.61 7.83 8.62
N THR A 252 19.20 8.77 7.89
CA THR A 252 20.60 9.21 8.09
C THR A 252 20.80 9.83 9.47
N LEU A 253 19.83 10.61 9.96
CA LEU A 253 19.84 11.16 11.33
C LEU A 253 19.88 10.05 12.38
N THR A 254 18.96 9.09 12.30
CA THR A 254 18.87 8.02 13.30
C THR A 254 20.07 7.06 13.25
N LYS A 255 20.70 6.88 12.10
CA LYS A 255 21.97 6.16 11.97
C LYS A 255 23.14 6.92 12.61
N ALA A 256 23.23 8.23 12.40
CA ALA A 256 24.24 9.07 13.07
C ALA A 256 24.12 8.98 14.60
N PHE A 257 22.89 9.03 15.12
CA PHE A 257 22.63 8.87 16.54
C PHE A 257 22.91 7.46 17.06
N ALA A 258 22.68 6.42 16.25
CA ALA A 258 23.06 5.05 16.61
C ALA A 258 24.58 4.88 16.70
N GLU A 259 25.36 5.56 15.84
CA GLU A 259 26.82 5.62 15.96
C GLU A 259 27.24 6.32 17.25
N ARG A 260 26.65 7.47 17.57
CA ARG A 260 26.96 8.18 18.82
C ARG A 260 26.60 7.35 20.06
N ALA A 261 25.47 6.64 20.02
CA ALA A 261 25.11 5.69 21.07
C ALA A 261 26.13 4.54 21.19
N ALA A 262 26.67 4.03 20.07
CA ALA A 262 27.73 3.02 20.08
C ALA A 262 29.02 3.53 20.71
N GLU A 263 29.44 4.74 20.34
CA GLU A 263 30.62 5.41 20.90
C GLU A 263 30.48 5.55 22.43
N GLU A 264 29.41 6.20 22.88
CA GLU A 264 29.20 6.55 24.29
C GLU A 264 28.88 5.34 25.19
N LEU A 265 28.08 4.38 24.72
CA LEU A 265 27.65 3.25 25.55
C LEU A 265 28.67 2.10 25.57
N TRP A 266 29.51 1.99 24.54
CA TRP A 266 30.40 0.84 24.36
C TRP A 266 31.88 1.24 24.32
N SER A 267 32.28 2.07 23.35
CA SER A 267 33.69 2.47 23.19
C SER A 267 34.21 3.22 24.41
N ASP A 268 33.49 4.25 24.87
CA ASP A 268 33.89 5.08 26.02
C ASP A 268 33.92 4.30 27.34
N ALA A 269 33.11 3.23 27.42
CA ALA A 269 33.10 2.26 28.52
C ALA A 269 34.32 1.33 28.55
N GLY A 270 35.21 1.39 27.55
CA GLY A 270 36.45 0.61 27.51
C GLY A 270 36.40 -0.61 26.60
N HIS A 271 35.40 -0.73 25.73
CA HIS A 271 35.26 -1.87 24.83
C HIS A 271 35.77 -1.55 23.41
N ARG A 272 35.78 -2.58 22.55
CA ARG A 272 36.29 -2.50 21.17
C ARG A 272 35.13 -2.26 20.20
N LEU A 273 35.24 -1.19 19.41
CA LEU A 273 34.22 -0.77 18.45
C LEU A 273 34.84 -0.46 17.10
N SER A 274 34.24 -0.99 16.04
CA SER A 274 34.47 -0.54 14.67
C SER A 274 33.15 -0.17 14.01
N ILE A 275 33.13 0.93 13.27
CA ILE A 275 31.96 1.40 12.51
C ILE A 275 32.23 1.21 11.03
N VAL A 276 31.36 0.46 10.36
CA VAL A 276 31.41 0.22 8.91
C VAL A 276 30.28 1.01 8.24
N ARG A 277 30.62 1.91 7.33
CA ARG A 277 29.72 2.84 6.64
C ARG A 277 29.66 2.51 5.15
N PRO A 278 28.79 1.60 4.70
CA PRO A 278 28.57 1.38 3.29
C PRO A 278 27.81 2.55 2.63
N SER A 279 28.00 2.75 1.32
CA SER A 279 27.13 3.61 0.51
C SER A 279 25.85 2.89 0.04
N ILE A 280 25.28 3.25 -1.11
CA ILE A 280 24.08 2.58 -1.64
C ILE A 280 24.45 1.15 -2.06
N ILE A 281 23.98 0.18 -1.28
CA ILE A 281 24.31 -1.23 -1.49
C ILE A 281 23.42 -1.81 -2.58
N GLU A 282 24.05 -2.28 -3.66
CA GLU A 282 23.38 -2.93 -4.79
C GLU A 282 23.82 -4.40 -4.95
N SER A 283 23.40 -5.04 -6.05
CA SER A 283 23.60 -6.47 -6.28
C SER A 283 25.07 -6.91 -6.19
N ALA A 284 25.31 -8.15 -5.79
CA ALA A 284 26.66 -8.70 -5.73
C ALA A 284 27.39 -8.61 -7.08
N LEU A 285 28.68 -8.27 -7.04
CA LEU A 285 29.55 -8.31 -8.22
C LEU A 285 29.95 -9.76 -8.51
N ARG A 286 30.37 -10.50 -7.48
CA ARG A 286 30.91 -11.86 -7.58
C ARG A 286 30.18 -12.84 -6.65
N HIS A 287 30.09 -12.56 -5.36
CA HIS A 287 29.64 -13.52 -4.33
C HIS A 287 28.33 -13.10 -3.65
N PRO A 288 27.35 -13.99 -3.39
CA PRO A 288 27.35 -15.44 -3.61
C PRO A 288 27.24 -15.86 -5.09
N PHE A 289 26.73 -14.97 -5.93
CA PHE A 289 26.78 -15.07 -7.39
C PHE A 289 26.52 -13.68 -8.00
N PRO A 290 27.02 -13.39 -9.21
CA PRO A 290 26.81 -12.11 -9.87
C PRO A 290 25.31 -11.76 -10.00
N GLY A 291 24.95 -10.54 -9.60
CA GLY A 291 23.58 -10.04 -9.70
C GLY A 291 22.67 -10.47 -8.55
N TRP A 292 23.18 -11.18 -7.54
CA TRP A 292 22.37 -11.52 -6.37
C TRP A 292 21.92 -10.26 -5.62
N ILE A 293 20.61 -10.13 -5.42
CA ILE A 293 19.97 -9.02 -4.69
C ILE A 293 18.66 -9.53 -4.05
N ASP A 294 18.42 -9.20 -2.77
CA ASP A 294 17.22 -9.67 -2.05
C ASP A 294 16.12 -8.59 -2.02
N GLY A 295 15.24 -8.60 -3.02
CA GLY A 295 14.17 -7.60 -3.18
C GLY A 295 14.66 -6.26 -3.72
N PHE A 296 13.74 -5.34 -3.99
CA PHE A 296 14.07 -4.02 -4.55
C PHE A 296 14.83 -3.16 -3.54
N LYS A 297 15.97 -2.60 -3.98
CA LYS A 297 16.82 -1.67 -3.23
C LYS A 297 16.47 -0.23 -3.54
N VAL A 298 17.29 0.67 -3.03
CA VAL A 298 17.04 2.09 -3.17
C VAL A 298 17.07 2.47 -4.65
N ALA A 299 18.02 2.06 -5.49
CA ALA A 299 18.01 2.48 -6.90
C ALA A 299 16.96 1.78 -7.77
N ASP A 300 16.64 0.50 -7.51
CA ASP A 300 15.86 -0.33 -8.43
C ASP A 300 14.48 0.22 -8.83
N PRO A 301 13.63 0.75 -7.91
CA PRO A 301 12.36 1.33 -8.29
C PRO A 301 12.49 2.48 -9.28
N LEU A 302 13.54 3.30 -9.14
CA LEU A 302 13.84 4.40 -10.04
C LEU A 302 14.28 3.88 -11.42
N ILE A 303 15.17 2.88 -11.44
CA ILE A 303 15.63 2.21 -12.67
C ILE A 303 14.45 1.62 -13.45
N ILE A 304 13.55 0.91 -12.77
CA ILE A 304 12.36 0.30 -13.39
C ILE A 304 11.33 1.35 -13.82
N ALA A 305 11.12 2.41 -13.03
CA ALA A 305 10.23 3.51 -13.41
C ALA A 305 10.74 4.23 -14.67
N TYR A 306 12.05 4.41 -14.80
CA TYR A 306 12.68 4.90 -16.02
C TYR A 306 12.44 3.95 -17.21
N GLY A 307 12.71 2.66 -17.05
CA GLY A 307 12.46 1.64 -18.09
C GLY A 307 10.99 1.54 -18.52
N ARG A 308 10.05 1.95 -17.67
CA ARG A 308 8.61 2.08 -17.99
C ARG A 308 8.23 3.41 -18.62
N GLY A 309 9.19 4.28 -18.92
CA GLY A 309 8.95 5.61 -19.49
C GLY A 309 8.21 6.58 -18.56
N GLN A 310 8.16 6.27 -17.25
CA GLN A 310 7.39 7.06 -16.26
C GLN A 310 8.14 8.31 -15.78
N LEU A 311 9.46 8.37 -16.03
CA LEU A 311 10.35 9.45 -15.61
C LEU A 311 10.80 10.25 -16.84
N PRO A 312 10.02 11.25 -17.30
CA PRO A 312 10.37 12.03 -18.50
C PRO A 312 11.62 12.90 -18.30
N ASP A 313 11.91 13.30 -17.06
CA ASP A 313 13.09 14.05 -16.67
C ASP A 313 13.37 13.84 -15.18
N PHE A 314 14.58 14.17 -14.71
CA PHE A 314 14.98 13.95 -13.32
C PHE A 314 15.75 15.16 -12.73
N PRO A 315 15.47 15.56 -11.46
CA PRO A 315 16.07 16.75 -10.85
C PRO A 315 17.43 16.48 -10.17
N GLY A 316 18.33 15.74 -10.82
CA GLY A 316 19.69 15.48 -10.34
C GLY A 316 20.72 16.47 -10.88
N LEU A 317 21.85 16.58 -10.17
CA LEU A 317 23.05 17.22 -10.71
C LEU A 317 23.82 16.17 -11.53
N PRO A 318 23.96 16.33 -12.85
CA PRO A 318 24.59 15.31 -13.70
C PRO A 318 26.05 15.03 -13.32
N ASP A 319 26.73 16.02 -12.74
CA ASP A 319 28.14 15.94 -12.36
C ASP A 319 28.36 15.47 -10.91
N SER A 320 27.28 15.25 -10.15
CA SER A 320 27.39 14.70 -8.79
C SER A 320 27.82 13.24 -8.83
N VAL A 321 28.64 12.84 -7.86
CA VAL A 321 29.06 11.44 -7.70
C VAL A 321 27.94 10.66 -7.01
N LEU A 322 27.50 9.59 -7.64
CA LEU A 322 26.56 8.64 -7.08
C LEU A 322 27.34 7.46 -6.49
N ASP A 323 27.38 7.40 -5.16
CA ASP A 323 28.08 6.35 -4.44
C ASP A 323 27.25 5.06 -4.34
N ILE A 324 27.63 4.06 -5.15
CA ILE A 324 27.08 2.70 -5.18
C ILE A 324 28.17 1.71 -4.80
N ILE A 325 27.80 0.65 -4.08
CA ILE A 325 28.72 -0.42 -3.72
C ILE A 325 28.06 -1.82 -3.84
N PRO A 326 28.71 -2.81 -4.47
CA PRO A 326 28.26 -4.20 -4.43
C PRO A 326 28.21 -4.78 -3.00
N VAL A 327 27.18 -5.57 -2.70
CA VAL A 327 26.98 -6.16 -1.36
C VAL A 327 28.12 -7.06 -0.90
N ASP A 328 28.79 -7.77 -1.81
CA ASP A 328 29.95 -8.62 -1.49
C ASP A 328 31.13 -7.83 -0.94
N PHE A 329 31.38 -6.63 -1.45
CA PHE A 329 32.42 -5.77 -0.89
C PHE A 329 32.10 -5.31 0.53
N VAL A 330 30.83 -5.01 0.81
CA VAL A 330 30.38 -4.68 2.17
C VAL A 330 30.55 -5.86 3.12
N VAL A 331 30.20 -7.06 2.68
CA VAL A 331 30.36 -8.30 3.47
C VAL A 331 31.84 -8.56 3.75
N ASN A 332 32.67 -8.57 2.72
CA ASN A 332 34.10 -8.86 2.82
C ASN A 332 34.81 -7.86 3.73
N ALA A 333 34.55 -6.55 3.55
CA ALA A 333 35.12 -5.52 4.41
C ALA A 333 34.64 -5.69 5.87
N THR A 334 33.35 -5.98 6.09
CA THR A 334 32.80 -6.20 7.44
C THR A 334 33.47 -7.37 8.16
N LEU A 335 33.70 -8.49 7.47
CA LEU A 335 34.37 -9.67 8.04
C LEU A 335 35.87 -9.43 8.27
N ALA A 336 36.53 -8.70 7.36
CA ALA A 336 37.92 -8.29 7.51
C ALA A 336 38.12 -7.34 8.72
N VAL A 337 37.15 -6.45 8.97
CA VAL A 337 37.09 -5.61 10.18
C VAL A 337 36.83 -6.49 11.41
N ALA A 338 35.84 -7.39 11.35
CA ALA A 338 35.50 -8.27 12.47
C ALA A 338 36.70 -9.09 12.98
N ALA A 339 37.52 -9.61 12.06
CA ALA A 339 38.74 -10.37 12.38
C ALA A 339 39.89 -9.52 12.98
N ARG A 340 39.77 -8.18 12.95
CA ARG A 340 40.79 -7.25 13.45
C ARG A 340 40.20 -6.28 14.48
N PRO A 341 40.08 -6.71 15.74
CA PRO A 341 39.54 -5.87 16.81
C PRO A 341 40.25 -4.52 16.92
N ALA A 342 39.46 -3.45 17.01
CA ALA A 342 39.97 -2.14 17.38
C ALA A 342 40.60 -2.16 18.79
N GLU A 343 41.45 -1.18 19.07
CA GLU A 343 41.95 -0.98 20.43
C GLU A 343 40.81 -0.48 21.35
N PRO A 344 40.78 -0.90 22.63
CA PRO A 344 39.82 -0.39 23.60
C PRO A 344 39.80 1.15 23.65
N ARG A 345 38.60 1.75 23.66
CA ARG A 345 38.38 3.21 23.65
C ARG A 345 38.81 3.95 22.38
N GLU A 346 39.27 3.24 21.35
CA GLU A 346 39.71 3.85 20.09
C GLU A 346 38.88 3.31 18.92
N ALA A 347 37.63 3.79 18.83
CA ALA A 347 36.73 3.39 17.75
C ALA A 347 37.35 3.64 16.37
N LYS A 348 37.27 2.63 15.49
CA LYS A 348 37.77 2.72 14.10
C LYS A 348 36.62 2.89 13.12
N TYR A 349 36.86 3.60 12.01
CA TYR A 349 35.85 3.94 11.02
C TYR A 349 36.31 3.47 9.64
N PHE A 350 35.40 2.81 8.92
CA PHE A 350 35.63 2.26 7.60
C PHE A 350 34.47 2.65 6.69
N GLN A 351 34.74 3.30 5.56
CA GLN A 351 33.77 3.65 4.55
C GLN A 351 33.90 2.71 3.35
N VAL A 352 32.89 1.86 3.15
CA VAL A 352 32.83 0.96 1.99
C VAL A 352 32.09 1.67 0.87
N VAL A 353 32.83 2.49 0.12
CA VAL A 353 32.32 3.51 -0.81
C VAL A 353 33.18 3.53 -2.08
N SER A 354 32.66 4.08 -3.17
CA SER A 354 33.40 4.18 -4.44
C SER A 354 33.85 5.60 -4.76
N GLY A 355 33.25 6.62 -4.16
CA GLY A 355 33.24 7.99 -4.68
C GLY A 355 34.60 8.66 -4.81
N LYS A 356 35.57 8.38 -3.92
CA LYS A 356 36.93 8.94 -4.02
C LYS A 356 37.83 8.14 -4.98
N THR A 357 37.74 6.82 -4.97
CA THR A 357 38.71 5.94 -5.65
C THR A 357 38.23 5.51 -7.04
N ASN A 358 36.95 5.21 -7.20
CA ASN A 358 36.32 4.85 -8.47
C ASN A 358 34.98 5.60 -8.64
N PRO A 359 35.01 6.92 -8.90
CA PRO A 359 33.81 7.76 -8.94
C PRO A 359 32.84 7.33 -10.04
N LEU A 360 31.55 7.36 -9.74
CA LEU A 360 30.46 7.19 -10.71
C LEU A 360 29.65 8.48 -10.80
N PRO A 361 29.93 9.37 -11.76
CA PRO A 361 29.08 10.53 -12.01
C PRO A 361 27.64 10.12 -12.37
N PHE A 362 26.66 10.90 -11.93
CA PHE A 362 25.25 10.57 -12.15
C PHE A 362 24.87 10.48 -13.63
N HIS A 363 25.46 11.31 -14.49
CA HIS A 363 25.24 11.22 -15.94
C HIS A 363 25.72 9.88 -16.52
N GLN A 364 26.84 9.32 -16.03
CA GLN A 364 27.35 8.02 -16.46
C GLN A 364 26.41 6.88 -16.03
N MET A 365 25.85 6.95 -14.81
CA MET A 365 24.80 6.02 -14.37
C MET A 365 23.57 6.13 -15.28
N TYR A 366 23.13 7.35 -15.58
CA TYR A 366 22.00 7.60 -16.47
C TYR A 366 22.24 7.04 -17.89
N GLU A 367 23.42 7.24 -18.47
CA GLU A 367 23.81 6.69 -19.78
C GLU A 367 23.71 5.17 -19.78
N ASN A 368 24.23 4.51 -18.75
CA ASN A 368 24.11 3.06 -18.60
C ASN A 368 22.64 2.61 -18.58
N VAL A 369 21.80 3.26 -17.76
CA VAL A 369 20.37 2.94 -17.69
C VAL A 369 19.67 3.19 -19.04
N HIS A 370 19.98 4.31 -19.70
CA HIS A 370 19.42 4.68 -21.00
C HIS A 370 19.76 3.66 -22.08
N ASP A 371 21.03 3.29 -22.20
CA ASP A 371 21.52 2.36 -23.21
C ASP A 371 20.94 0.96 -22.99
N TYR A 372 20.89 0.50 -21.74
CA TYR A 372 20.33 -0.80 -21.39
C TYR A 372 18.86 -0.93 -21.81
N PHE A 373 18.01 0.03 -21.44
CA PHE A 373 16.58 -0.02 -21.78
C PHE A 373 16.28 0.37 -23.22
N THR A 374 17.20 1.04 -23.91
CA THR A 374 17.11 1.24 -25.36
C THR A 374 17.36 -0.07 -26.10
N ALA A 375 18.36 -0.86 -25.66
CA ALA A 375 18.65 -2.17 -26.21
C ALA A 375 17.66 -3.27 -25.76
N ASN A 376 17.12 -3.14 -24.55
CA ASN A 376 16.23 -4.11 -23.90
C ASN A 376 14.93 -3.44 -23.42
N PRO A 377 14.09 -2.95 -24.34
CA PRO A 377 12.88 -2.23 -23.95
C PRO A 377 11.93 -3.12 -23.15
N LEU A 378 11.25 -2.54 -22.17
CA LEU A 378 10.19 -3.23 -21.46
C LEU A 378 8.92 -3.28 -22.32
N PRO A 379 8.20 -4.41 -22.35
CA PRO A 379 6.96 -4.52 -23.12
C PRO A 379 5.79 -3.82 -22.40
N ASP A 380 4.91 -3.19 -23.18
CA ASP A 380 3.61 -2.67 -22.75
C ASP A 380 2.48 -3.16 -23.69
N GLU A 381 1.22 -2.90 -23.34
CA GLU A 381 0.04 -3.26 -24.15
C GLU A 381 0.09 -2.73 -25.60
N LYS A 382 0.87 -1.68 -25.85
CA LYS A 382 1.00 -1.00 -27.16
C LYS A 382 2.30 -1.31 -27.90
N GLY A 383 3.12 -2.22 -27.37
CA GLY A 383 4.46 -2.53 -27.86
C GLY A 383 5.56 -2.10 -26.89
N ASP A 384 6.78 -2.09 -27.38
CA ASP A 384 7.97 -1.79 -26.61
C ASP A 384 8.01 -0.31 -26.16
N ILE A 385 8.32 -0.09 -24.88
CA ILE A 385 8.38 1.25 -24.29
C ILE A 385 9.66 1.96 -24.75
N ALA A 386 9.49 3.10 -25.43
CA ALA A 386 10.59 4.00 -25.73
C ALA A 386 10.96 4.85 -24.49
N VAL A 387 12.19 4.70 -23.99
CA VAL A 387 12.66 5.45 -22.83
C VAL A 387 13.04 6.90 -23.18
N PRO A 388 12.76 7.87 -22.28
CA PRO A 388 13.02 9.27 -22.54
C PRO A 388 14.50 9.63 -22.38
N ARG A 389 14.97 10.65 -23.11
CA ARG A 389 16.29 11.25 -22.85
C ARG A 389 16.20 12.38 -21.82
N TRP A 390 16.94 12.25 -20.72
CA TRP A 390 16.98 13.26 -19.66
C TRP A 390 17.83 14.44 -20.08
N ARG A 391 17.38 15.64 -19.72
CA ARG A 391 18.08 16.91 -20.04
C ARG A 391 18.58 17.64 -18.81
N PHE A 392 18.28 17.12 -17.62
CA PHE A 392 18.66 17.70 -16.33
C PHE A 392 18.34 19.21 -16.22
N PRO A 393 17.08 19.65 -16.42
CA PRO A 393 16.71 21.06 -16.47
C PRO A 393 16.79 21.79 -15.11
N GLY A 394 17.31 21.12 -14.07
CA GLY A 394 17.43 21.58 -12.70
C GLY A 394 16.16 21.38 -11.86
N GLY A 395 16.36 21.21 -10.55
CA GLY A 395 15.29 20.86 -9.60
C GLY A 395 14.07 21.80 -9.61
N HIS A 396 14.29 23.12 -9.67
CA HIS A 396 13.19 24.10 -9.67
C HIS A 396 12.31 24.06 -10.93
N ARG A 397 12.83 23.63 -12.09
CA ARG A 397 12.03 23.51 -13.31
C ARG A 397 11.15 22.26 -13.25
N VAL A 398 11.71 21.13 -12.80
CA VAL A 398 10.98 19.87 -12.59
C VAL A 398 9.86 20.07 -11.57
N GLU A 399 10.16 20.69 -10.42
CA GLU A 399 9.16 20.95 -9.37
C GLU A 399 8.00 21.81 -9.88
N ARG A 400 8.29 22.90 -10.59
CA ARG A 400 7.24 23.76 -11.17
C ARG A 400 6.38 23.02 -12.19
N ALA A 401 6.99 22.15 -13.00
CA ALA A 401 6.26 21.34 -13.96
C ALA A 401 5.34 20.32 -13.28
N LEU A 402 5.81 19.65 -12.21
CA LEU A 402 5.04 18.73 -11.38
C LEU A 402 3.83 19.42 -10.75
N VAL A 403 4.05 20.50 -10.02
CA VAL A 403 2.97 21.27 -9.36
C VAL A 403 1.93 21.76 -10.37
N ARG A 404 2.36 22.17 -11.57
CA ARG A 404 1.44 22.58 -12.65
C ARG A 404 0.58 21.40 -13.12
N ARG A 405 1.17 20.22 -13.36
CA ARG A 405 0.47 19.01 -13.82
C ARG A 405 -0.50 18.49 -12.77
N GLU A 406 -0.10 18.46 -11.49
CA GLU A 406 -0.97 18.06 -10.37
C GLU A 406 -2.19 18.98 -10.25
N ARG A 407 -1.98 20.31 -10.34
CA ARG A 407 -3.09 21.28 -10.33
C ARG A 407 -4.02 21.09 -11.53
N GLN A 408 -3.48 20.76 -12.71
CA GLN A 408 -4.28 20.49 -13.90
C GLN A 408 -5.09 19.20 -13.74
N ALA A 409 -4.48 18.11 -13.27
CA ALA A 409 -5.14 16.85 -13.02
C ALA A 409 -6.27 16.99 -11.98
N GLY A 410 -6.01 17.66 -10.85
CA GLY A 410 -7.03 17.93 -9.84
C GLY A 410 -8.12 18.92 -10.28
N ARG A 411 -7.89 19.74 -11.32
CA ARG A 411 -8.96 20.52 -11.97
C ARG A 411 -9.79 19.65 -12.92
N ALA A 412 -9.13 18.81 -13.73
CA ALA A 412 -9.80 17.90 -14.65
C ALA A 412 -10.72 16.92 -13.90
N GLU A 413 -10.23 16.34 -12.80
CA GLU A 413 -11.02 15.45 -11.95
C GLU A 413 -12.29 16.14 -11.42
N ARG A 414 -12.16 17.36 -10.87
CA ARG A 414 -13.31 18.15 -10.38
C ARG A 414 -14.32 18.49 -11.47
N ILE A 415 -13.88 18.63 -12.73
CA ILE A 415 -14.77 18.84 -13.87
C ILE A 415 -15.50 17.54 -14.20
N ILE A 416 -14.78 16.41 -14.27
CA ILE A 416 -15.36 15.09 -14.56
C ILE A 416 -16.41 14.72 -13.52
N GLU A 417 -16.15 14.95 -12.23
CA GLU A 417 -17.10 14.71 -11.14
C GLU A 417 -18.41 15.53 -11.25
N ARG A 418 -18.43 16.60 -12.04
CA ARG A 418 -19.63 17.43 -12.29
C ARG A 418 -20.35 17.07 -13.58
N LEU A 419 -19.73 16.29 -14.46
CA LEU A 419 -20.34 15.85 -15.71
C LEU A 419 -21.26 14.65 -15.47
N PRO A 420 -22.26 14.42 -16.33
CA PRO A 420 -23.06 13.21 -16.29
C PRO A 420 -22.19 11.95 -16.40
N THR A 421 -22.52 10.93 -15.60
CA THR A 421 -21.82 9.65 -15.66
C THR A 421 -22.16 8.91 -16.95
N THR A 422 -21.14 8.63 -17.75
CA THR A 422 -21.24 7.90 -19.02
C THR A 422 -20.00 7.02 -19.17
N PRO A 423 -20.02 5.99 -20.03
CA PRO A 423 -18.81 5.21 -20.32
C PRO A 423 -17.64 6.04 -20.85
N ARG A 424 -17.88 7.24 -21.40
CA ARG A 424 -16.83 8.17 -21.81
C ARG A 424 -16.23 8.90 -20.61
N THR A 425 -17.06 9.46 -19.74
CA THR A 425 -16.59 10.19 -18.55
C THR A 425 -15.91 9.28 -17.53
N ARG A 426 -16.33 8.01 -17.40
CA ARG A 426 -15.60 6.99 -16.60
C ARG A 426 -14.20 6.70 -17.16
N ARG A 427 -14.07 6.54 -18.50
CA ARG A 427 -12.75 6.37 -19.14
C ARG A 427 -11.84 7.59 -18.98
N TRP A 428 -12.41 8.79 -19.04
CA TRP A 428 -11.66 10.02 -18.74
C TRP A 428 -11.19 10.04 -17.28
N LEU A 429 -12.06 9.65 -16.34
CA LEU A 429 -11.67 9.52 -14.94
C LEU A 429 -10.52 8.54 -14.77
N ASP A 430 -10.60 7.34 -15.37
CA ASP A 430 -9.50 6.37 -15.32
C ASP A 430 -8.19 6.96 -15.85
N THR A 431 -8.26 7.75 -16.92
CA THR A 431 -7.07 8.40 -17.51
C THR A 431 -6.49 9.46 -16.56
N VAL A 432 -7.35 10.29 -15.95
CA VAL A 432 -6.91 11.32 -15.00
C VAL A 432 -6.35 10.70 -13.72
N THR A 433 -7.03 9.70 -13.15
CA THR A 433 -6.58 8.99 -11.94
C THR A 433 -5.27 8.25 -12.17
N LYS A 434 -5.10 7.58 -13.33
CA LYS A 434 -3.81 7.00 -13.73
C LYS A 434 -2.72 8.07 -13.81
N GLY A 435 -3.02 9.23 -14.41
CA GLY A 435 -2.09 10.36 -14.48
C GLY A 435 -1.72 10.92 -13.10
N GLN A 436 -2.68 11.05 -12.18
CA GLN A 436 -2.44 11.48 -10.80
C GLN A 436 -1.53 10.51 -10.06
N HIS A 437 -1.80 9.21 -10.11
CA HIS A 437 -0.92 8.20 -9.53
C HIS A 437 0.50 8.27 -10.11
N GLY A 438 0.64 8.47 -11.43
CA GLY A 438 1.95 8.64 -12.05
C GLY A 438 2.69 9.89 -11.57
N LEU A 439 1.98 11.00 -11.33
CA LEU A 439 2.56 12.23 -10.77
C LEU A 439 2.95 12.05 -9.31
N GLU A 440 2.12 11.40 -8.50
CA GLU A 440 2.40 11.07 -7.10
C GLU A 440 3.65 10.19 -6.99
N GLN A 441 3.77 9.16 -7.84
CA GLN A 441 4.97 8.33 -7.93
C GLN A 441 6.21 9.14 -8.34
N LEU A 442 6.09 9.98 -9.37
CA LEU A 442 7.20 10.84 -9.82
C LEU A 442 7.63 11.83 -8.73
N ARG A 443 6.69 12.38 -7.96
CA ARG A 443 6.98 13.23 -6.79
C ARG A 443 7.70 12.45 -5.71
N ALA A 444 7.21 11.26 -5.35
CA ALA A 444 7.86 10.39 -4.37
C ALA A 444 9.30 10.07 -4.78
N PHE A 445 9.53 9.68 -6.04
CA PHE A 445 10.89 9.47 -6.58
C PHE A 445 11.72 10.76 -6.63
N THR A 446 11.12 11.91 -6.89
CA THR A 446 11.86 13.17 -6.89
C THR A 446 12.31 13.55 -5.47
N GLU A 447 11.41 13.45 -4.49
CA GLU A 447 11.69 13.82 -3.10
C GLU A 447 12.68 12.86 -2.44
N LEU A 448 12.50 11.55 -2.66
CA LEU A 448 13.31 10.52 -2.02
C LEU A 448 14.80 10.57 -2.40
N TYR A 449 15.10 10.85 -3.66
CA TYR A 449 16.46 10.78 -4.19
C TYR A 449 17.11 12.16 -4.30
N ARG A 450 16.35 13.25 -4.15
CA ARG A 450 16.86 14.63 -4.24
C ARG A 450 18.12 14.81 -3.41
N ALA A 451 18.08 14.35 -2.17
CA ALA A 451 19.19 14.53 -1.24
C ALA A 451 20.42 13.72 -1.62
N TYR A 452 20.28 12.62 -2.37
CA TYR A 452 21.40 11.77 -2.77
C TYR A 452 22.02 12.27 -4.08
N VAL A 453 21.21 12.71 -5.04
CA VAL A 453 21.66 13.16 -6.38
C VAL A 453 21.97 14.66 -6.47
N GLN A 454 21.86 15.40 -5.36
CA GLN A 454 22.24 16.81 -5.26
C GLN A 454 23.36 17.03 -4.23
N THR A 455 23.97 15.96 -3.72
CA THR A 455 25.13 16.07 -2.83
C THR A 455 26.41 16.29 -3.62
N GLU A 456 27.27 17.15 -3.10
CA GLU A 456 28.65 17.36 -3.58
C GLU A 456 29.63 16.73 -2.59
N ILE A 457 29.25 15.57 -2.02
CA ILE A 457 30.04 14.85 -1.02
C ILE A 457 30.90 13.82 -1.73
N ILE A 458 32.16 13.73 -1.35
CA ILE A 458 33.07 12.67 -1.81
C ILE A 458 33.52 11.88 -0.58
N PHE A 459 33.03 10.66 -0.44
CA PHE A 459 33.38 9.77 0.68
C PHE A 459 34.81 9.22 0.53
N ASP A 460 35.62 9.43 1.55
CA ASP A 460 37.00 8.91 1.63
C ASP A 460 36.99 7.47 2.13
N ASP A 461 37.84 6.62 1.54
CA ASP A 461 37.98 5.19 1.79
C ASP A 461 39.41 4.80 2.23
N THR A 462 40.22 5.75 2.66
CA THR A 462 41.65 5.56 2.99
C THR A 462 41.92 4.43 4.00
N ASN A 463 41.21 4.36 5.12
CA ASN A 463 41.31 3.28 6.11
C ASN A 463 40.82 1.95 5.53
N THR A 464 39.74 1.97 4.74
CA THR A 464 39.19 0.77 4.09
C THR A 464 40.19 0.19 3.07
N ARG A 465 40.84 1.03 2.26
CA ARG A 465 41.93 0.58 1.36
C ARG A 465 43.15 0.10 2.12
N ALA A 466 43.53 0.78 3.20
CA ALA A 466 44.63 0.31 4.05
C ALA A 466 44.34 -1.06 4.66
N LEU A 467 43.09 -1.31 5.08
CA LEU A 467 42.65 -2.63 5.54
C LEU A 467 42.77 -3.69 4.44
N LEU A 468 42.32 -3.39 3.21
CA LEU A 468 42.46 -4.29 2.07
C LEU A 468 43.93 -4.65 1.82
N HIS A 469 44.80 -3.65 1.73
CA HIS A 469 46.24 -3.88 1.48
C HIS A 469 46.95 -4.64 2.59
N SER A 470 46.39 -4.66 3.81
CA SER A 470 46.91 -5.47 4.93
C SER A 470 46.54 -6.96 4.86
N LEU A 471 45.64 -7.36 3.94
CA LEU A 471 45.25 -8.76 3.76
C LEU A 471 46.29 -9.52 2.92
N PRO A 472 46.52 -10.82 3.18
CA PRO A 472 47.23 -11.70 2.26
C PRO A 472 46.61 -11.68 0.86
N LYS A 473 47.44 -11.81 -0.20
CA LYS A 473 46.97 -11.74 -1.59
C LYS A 473 45.93 -12.80 -1.92
N GLU A 474 46.08 -13.98 -1.35
CA GLU A 474 45.17 -15.12 -1.55
C GLU A 474 43.76 -14.80 -1.03
N ILE A 475 43.67 -14.02 0.06
CA ILE A 475 42.39 -13.56 0.61
C ILE A 475 41.83 -12.40 -0.22
N GLN A 476 42.69 -11.50 -0.74
CA GLN A 476 42.24 -10.42 -1.61
C GLN A 476 41.61 -10.94 -2.92
N GLU A 477 42.02 -12.11 -3.42
CA GLU A 477 41.49 -12.67 -4.67
C GLU A 477 40.02 -13.15 -4.55
N ASP A 478 39.65 -13.78 -3.43
CA ASP A 478 38.27 -14.27 -3.18
C ASP A 478 37.45 -13.29 -2.31
N GLU A 479 38.04 -12.79 -1.22
CA GLU A 479 37.42 -11.93 -0.22
C GLU A 479 37.88 -10.46 -0.36
N GLY A 480 38.36 -10.06 -1.54
CA GLY A 480 38.74 -8.69 -1.83
C GLY A 480 37.56 -7.72 -1.86
N PHE A 481 37.89 -6.44 -1.73
CA PHE A 481 36.95 -5.34 -1.84
C PHE A 481 37.58 -4.08 -2.47
N ASP A 482 38.44 -4.29 -3.48
CA ASP A 482 39.00 -3.19 -4.27
C ASP A 482 37.91 -2.62 -5.19
N VAL A 483 37.53 -1.36 -4.98
CA VAL A 483 36.51 -0.72 -5.79
C VAL A 483 36.99 -0.46 -7.23
N ASN A 484 38.30 -0.52 -7.51
CA ASN A 484 38.83 -0.43 -8.87
C ASN A 484 38.49 -1.65 -9.73
N ASP A 485 38.09 -2.76 -9.10
CA ASP A 485 37.57 -3.95 -9.81
C ASP A 485 36.20 -3.69 -10.45
N ILE A 486 35.51 -2.62 -10.06
CA ILE A 486 34.18 -2.28 -10.59
C ILE A 486 34.35 -1.55 -11.93
N VAL A 487 34.21 -2.29 -13.02
CA VAL A 487 33.98 -1.70 -14.34
C VAL A 487 32.50 -1.37 -14.46
N TRP A 488 32.13 -0.09 -14.23
CA TRP A 488 30.74 0.35 -14.12
C TRP A 488 29.84 -0.09 -15.28
N SER A 489 30.33 0.00 -16.52
CA SER A 489 29.57 -0.45 -17.70
C SER A 489 29.28 -1.95 -17.65
N HIS A 490 30.27 -2.78 -17.38
CA HIS A 490 30.07 -4.22 -17.22
C HIS A 490 29.12 -4.54 -16.06
N TYR A 491 29.36 -3.95 -14.88
CA TYR A 491 28.53 -4.18 -13.69
C TYR A 491 27.06 -3.84 -13.95
N PHE A 492 26.76 -2.70 -14.59
CA PHE A 492 25.39 -2.31 -14.86
C PHE A 492 24.75 -3.08 -16.01
N GLN A 493 25.43 -3.19 -17.16
CA GLN A 493 24.86 -3.80 -18.36
C GLN A 493 24.70 -5.31 -18.25
N GLU A 494 25.66 -6.01 -17.64
CA GLU A 494 25.72 -7.47 -17.66
C GLU A 494 25.27 -8.12 -16.33
N ILE A 495 25.34 -7.38 -15.22
CA ILE A 495 25.08 -7.95 -13.88
C ILE A 495 23.82 -7.35 -13.25
N HIS A 496 23.82 -6.06 -12.92
CA HIS A 496 22.81 -5.43 -12.09
C HIS A 496 21.46 -5.24 -12.81
N PHE A 497 21.42 -4.59 -13.98
CA PHE A 497 20.15 -4.36 -14.68
C PHE A 497 19.45 -5.64 -15.17
N PRO A 498 20.17 -6.66 -15.68
CA PRO A 498 19.58 -7.97 -15.95
C PRO A 498 18.94 -8.61 -14.73
N ALA A 499 19.58 -8.54 -13.56
CA ALA A 499 19.05 -9.08 -12.31
C ALA A 499 17.76 -8.36 -11.88
N VAL A 500 17.78 -7.02 -11.86
CA VAL A 500 16.63 -6.19 -11.45
C VAL A 500 15.43 -6.36 -12.40
N THR A 501 15.68 -6.45 -13.71
CA THR A 501 14.62 -6.69 -14.69
C THR A 501 14.06 -8.11 -14.62
N THR A 502 14.90 -9.11 -14.34
CA THR A 502 14.46 -10.49 -14.12
C THR A 502 13.57 -10.61 -12.88
N LEU A 503 13.96 -9.98 -11.77
CA LEU A 503 13.10 -9.88 -10.58
C LEU A 503 11.76 -9.22 -10.92
N THR A 504 11.78 -8.11 -11.65
CA THR A 504 10.56 -7.42 -12.08
C THR A 504 9.66 -8.29 -12.94
N ARG A 505 10.21 -9.09 -13.87
CA ARG A 505 9.44 -10.06 -14.67
C ARG A 505 8.88 -11.21 -13.84
N ALA A 506 9.64 -11.69 -12.86
CA ALA A 506 9.19 -12.74 -11.93
C ALA A 506 8.00 -12.27 -11.07
N PHE A 507 8.04 -11.02 -10.56
CA PHE A 507 6.92 -10.40 -9.86
C PHE A 507 5.82 -9.88 -10.80
N GLY A 508 6.17 -9.64 -12.06
CA GLY A 508 5.30 -9.07 -13.10
C GLY A 508 4.47 -10.10 -13.88
N LYS A 509 4.74 -11.41 -13.75
CA LYS A 509 3.84 -12.48 -14.20
C LYS A 509 2.57 -12.54 -13.33
N ARG A 510 1.81 -11.45 -13.30
CA ARG A 510 0.35 -11.58 -13.17
C ARG A 510 -0.09 -12.25 -14.46
N PRO A 511 -0.80 -13.40 -14.41
CA PRO A 511 -1.50 -13.87 -15.59
C PRO A 511 -2.30 -12.68 -16.13
N ALA A 512 -2.22 -12.41 -17.43
CA ALA A 512 -3.19 -11.53 -18.07
C ALA A 512 -4.55 -11.93 -17.51
N ALA A 513 -5.29 -10.96 -16.96
CA ALA A 513 -6.59 -11.24 -16.38
C ALA A 513 -7.38 -11.94 -17.48
N ARG A 514 -7.46 -13.28 -17.40
CA ARG A 514 -8.22 -14.09 -18.33
C ARG A 514 -9.58 -13.40 -18.30
N GLU A 515 -10.08 -12.95 -19.46
CA GLU A 515 -11.46 -12.51 -19.55
C GLU A 515 -12.25 -13.56 -18.78
N LYS A 516 -12.80 -13.15 -17.62
CA LYS A 516 -13.44 -14.10 -16.72
C LYS A 516 -14.53 -14.72 -17.57
N ALA A 517 -14.30 -15.96 -18.02
CA ALA A 517 -15.37 -16.78 -18.53
C ALA A 517 -16.47 -16.66 -17.49
N VAL A 518 -17.67 -16.28 -17.91
CA VAL A 518 -18.81 -16.09 -17.02
C VAL A 518 -18.97 -17.41 -16.29
N ARG A 519 -18.43 -17.51 -15.07
CA ARG A 519 -18.53 -18.72 -14.27
C ARG A 519 -20.01 -18.88 -13.97
N ALA A 520 -20.53 -20.07 -14.25
CA ALA A 520 -21.85 -20.45 -13.78
C ALA A 520 -21.92 -20.17 -12.27
N LEU A 521 -23.05 -19.61 -11.83
CA LEU A 521 -23.27 -19.35 -10.41
C LEU A 521 -23.29 -20.71 -9.67
N PRO A 522 -22.63 -20.81 -8.51
CA PRO A 522 -22.60 -22.06 -7.76
C PRO A 522 -24.00 -22.41 -7.25
N ALA A 523 -24.47 -23.63 -7.47
CA ALA A 523 -25.77 -24.04 -6.95
C ALA A 523 -25.75 -24.14 -5.42
N ARG A 524 -26.48 -23.25 -4.73
CA ARG A 524 -26.50 -23.14 -3.26
C ARG A 524 -27.81 -22.50 -2.79
N ASP A 525 -28.31 -22.93 -1.64
CA ASP A 525 -29.53 -22.42 -0.99
C ASP A 525 -29.24 -21.45 0.18
N ASP A 526 -28.00 -21.39 0.66
CA ASP A 526 -27.54 -20.48 1.73
C ASP A 526 -27.07 -19.11 1.21
N VAL A 527 -27.43 -18.75 -0.02
CA VAL A 527 -26.96 -17.53 -0.71
C VAL A 527 -28.12 -16.60 -1.04
N VAL A 528 -27.91 -15.30 -0.83
CA VAL A 528 -28.82 -14.24 -1.28
C VAL A 528 -28.22 -13.40 -2.41
N ALA A 529 -29.05 -12.99 -3.36
CA ALA A 529 -28.71 -12.07 -4.44
C ALA A 529 -29.60 -10.84 -4.38
N ILE A 530 -28.99 -9.68 -4.12
CA ILE A 530 -29.71 -8.44 -3.79
C ILE A 530 -29.51 -7.43 -4.90
N PHE A 531 -30.60 -6.84 -5.35
CA PHE A 531 -30.64 -5.90 -6.45
C PHE A 531 -31.26 -4.58 -5.99
N ASP A 532 -30.61 -3.45 -6.29
CA ASP A 532 -31.31 -2.17 -6.31
C ASP A 532 -32.22 -2.09 -7.54
N LEU A 533 -33.28 -1.28 -7.47
CA LEU A 533 -34.17 -1.08 -8.60
C LEU A 533 -33.65 0.00 -9.57
N GLU A 534 -33.33 1.18 -9.05
CA GLU A 534 -33.06 2.36 -9.88
C GLU A 534 -31.65 2.30 -10.45
N GLY A 535 -31.49 2.52 -11.76
CA GLY A 535 -30.18 2.44 -12.42
C GLY A 535 -29.60 1.01 -12.55
N THR A 536 -30.13 0.05 -11.78
CA THR A 536 -29.68 -1.35 -11.74
C THR A 536 -30.65 -2.30 -12.47
N VAL A 537 -31.93 -2.35 -12.09
CA VAL A 537 -32.95 -3.19 -12.78
C VAL A 537 -33.80 -2.35 -13.74
N LEU A 538 -34.04 -1.09 -13.41
CA LEU A 538 -34.86 -0.14 -14.17
C LEU A 538 -34.02 1.09 -14.54
N GLU A 539 -33.98 1.44 -15.83
CA GLU A 539 -33.32 2.67 -16.28
C GLU A 539 -34.21 3.91 -16.06
N SER A 540 -34.48 4.21 -14.80
CA SER A 540 -35.25 5.35 -14.33
C SER A 540 -34.78 5.78 -12.95
N ASN A 541 -35.22 6.95 -12.49
CA ASN A 541 -35.02 7.41 -11.12
C ASN A 541 -36.36 7.84 -10.49
N LEU A 542 -36.40 7.94 -9.16
CA LEU A 542 -37.59 8.38 -8.40
C LEU A 542 -38.32 9.57 -9.01
N VAL A 543 -37.57 10.59 -9.45
CA VAL A 543 -38.15 11.83 -9.99
C VAL A 543 -38.88 11.59 -11.31
N LYS A 544 -38.26 10.84 -12.23
CA LYS A 544 -38.86 10.52 -13.54
C LYS A 544 -40.10 9.63 -13.38
N GLN A 545 -40.05 8.67 -12.45
CA GLN A 545 -41.19 7.81 -12.14
C GLN A 545 -42.38 8.61 -11.64
N TYR A 546 -42.17 9.49 -10.65
CA TYR A 546 -43.19 10.40 -10.14
C TYR A 546 -43.76 11.30 -11.23
N LEU A 547 -42.91 11.99 -12.01
CA LEU A 547 -43.38 12.92 -13.04
C LEU A 547 -44.24 12.24 -14.10
N GLN A 548 -43.89 10.99 -14.45
CA GLN A 548 -44.63 10.23 -15.45
C GLN A 548 -45.96 9.72 -14.88
N LEU A 549 -46.00 9.24 -13.63
CA LEU A 549 -47.26 8.92 -12.94
C LEU A 549 -48.15 10.16 -12.84
N TRP A 550 -47.60 11.26 -12.34
CA TRP A 550 -48.29 12.55 -12.18
C TRP A 550 -48.84 13.08 -13.52
N SER A 551 -48.11 12.94 -14.62
CA SER A 551 -48.59 13.35 -15.95
C SER A 551 -49.80 12.56 -16.46
N ASN A 552 -50.02 11.35 -15.92
CA ASN A 552 -51.13 10.49 -16.29
C ASN A 552 -52.34 10.64 -15.35
N THR A 553 -52.12 11.03 -14.09
CA THR A 553 -53.18 11.10 -13.07
C THR A 553 -53.73 12.51 -12.85
N VAL A 554 -52.97 13.57 -13.13
CA VAL A 554 -53.37 14.96 -12.82
C VAL A 554 -53.99 15.68 -14.03
N PRO A 555 -55.13 16.40 -13.86
CA PRO A 555 -55.77 17.14 -14.96
C PRO A 555 -54.85 18.20 -15.57
N ARG A 556 -54.89 18.34 -16.91
CA ARG A 556 -54.07 19.30 -17.69
C ARG A 556 -54.10 20.75 -17.19
N LYS A 557 -55.17 21.17 -16.51
CA LYS A 557 -55.33 22.53 -15.94
C LYS A 557 -54.43 22.79 -14.70
N ARG A 558 -54.04 21.76 -13.95
CA ARG A 558 -53.13 21.87 -12.79
C ARG A 558 -51.66 21.64 -13.18
N PHE A 559 -51.41 21.13 -14.38
CA PHE A 559 -50.09 20.76 -14.87
C PHE A 559 -49.05 21.90 -14.78
N ALA A 560 -49.39 23.10 -15.26
CA ALA A 560 -48.46 24.23 -15.25
C ALA A 560 -48.08 24.70 -13.83
N HIS A 561 -49.05 24.71 -12.92
CA HIS A 561 -48.86 25.13 -11.52
C HIS A 561 -47.96 24.16 -10.74
N ASP A 562 -48.23 22.85 -10.84
CA ASP A 562 -47.46 21.86 -10.08
C ASP A 562 -46.06 21.65 -10.69
N LEU A 563 -45.92 21.79 -12.02
CA LEU A 563 -44.61 21.82 -12.68
C LEU A 563 -43.79 23.03 -12.23
N ALA A 564 -44.40 24.21 -12.12
CA ALA A 564 -43.75 25.40 -11.56
C ALA A 564 -43.31 25.16 -10.10
N THR A 565 -44.20 24.62 -9.26
CA THR A 565 -43.92 24.27 -7.85
C THR A 565 -42.78 23.24 -7.72
N PHE A 566 -42.74 22.25 -8.64
CA PHE A 566 -41.64 21.31 -8.77
C PHE A 566 -40.32 22.01 -9.10
N THR A 567 -40.32 22.89 -10.11
CA THR A 567 -39.11 23.63 -10.52
C THR A 567 -38.57 24.54 -9.42
N PHE A 568 -39.41 25.27 -8.70
CA PHE A 568 -39.00 26.09 -7.55
C PHE A 568 -38.41 25.26 -6.41
N SER A 569 -38.86 24.01 -6.26
CA SER A 569 -38.38 23.09 -5.23
C SER A 569 -37.13 22.30 -5.63
N LEU A 570 -36.68 22.34 -6.90
CA LEU A 570 -35.49 21.61 -7.39
C LEU A 570 -34.23 21.91 -6.56
N ARG A 571 -34.03 23.18 -6.20
CA ARG A 571 -32.88 23.59 -5.36
C ARG A 571 -32.93 22.98 -3.95
N LYS A 572 -34.13 22.81 -3.39
CA LYS A 572 -34.35 22.14 -2.09
C LYS A 572 -34.00 20.65 -2.18
N TYR A 573 -34.49 19.94 -3.20
CA TYR A 573 -34.17 18.52 -3.40
C TYR A 573 -32.69 18.27 -3.64
N TRP A 574 -32.06 19.09 -4.49
CA TRP A 574 -30.64 18.95 -4.78
C TRP A 574 -29.76 19.16 -3.53
N LYS A 575 -30.15 20.09 -2.65
CA LYS A 575 -29.47 20.30 -1.37
C LYS A 575 -29.68 19.12 -0.41
N ALA A 576 -30.89 18.57 -0.36
CA ALA A 576 -31.20 17.39 0.46
C ALA A 576 -30.45 16.14 -0.04
N GLU A 577 -30.49 15.85 -1.35
CA GLU A 577 -29.83 14.69 -1.97
C GLU A 577 -28.30 14.71 -1.81
N ARG A 578 -27.70 15.90 -1.73
CA ARG A 578 -26.26 16.06 -1.42
C ARG A 578 -25.92 15.83 0.05
N ARG A 579 -26.88 15.96 0.96
CA ARG A 579 -26.67 15.93 2.41
C ARG A 579 -27.02 14.56 3.00
N ASP A 580 -28.18 14.01 2.64
CA ASP A 580 -28.75 12.77 3.17
C ASP A 580 -29.82 12.23 2.20
N ARG A 581 -29.72 10.95 1.79
CA ARG A 581 -30.67 10.36 0.83
C ARG A 581 -32.05 10.18 1.46
N GLY A 582 -32.11 9.82 2.75
CA GLY A 582 -33.37 9.69 3.49
C GLY A 582 -34.13 11.01 3.62
N GLU A 583 -33.45 12.12 3.86
CA GLU A 583 -34.04 13.48 3.89
C GLU A 583 -34.61 13.85 2.52
N PHE A 584 -33.89 13.52 1.43
CA PHE A 584 -34.40 13.68 0.08
C PHE A 584 -35.68 12.85 -0.14
N ILE A 585 -35.68 11.56 0.18
CA ILE A 585 -36.85 10.69 0.01
C ILE A 585 -38.02 11.23 0.84
N ARG A 586 -37.84 11.51 2.13
CA ARG A 586 -38.91 12.07 2.99
C ARG A 586 -39.48 13.37 2.45
N THR A 587 -38.64 14.26 1.93
CA THR A 587 -39.08 15.53 1.34
C THR A 587 -39.78 15.30 -0.01
N PHE A 588 -39.30 14.34 -0.80
CA PHE A 588 -39.85 14.02 -2.12
C PHE A 588 -41.21 13.31 -2.03
N MET A 589 -41.35 12.37 -1.09
CA MET A 589 -42.57 11.58 -0.87
C MET A 589 -43.79 12.42 -0.46
N ARG A 590 -43.57 13.62 0.08
CA ARG A 590 -44.63 14.61 0.34
C ARG A 590 -45.51 14.89 -0.88
N ARG A 591 -44.99 14.68 -2.07
CA ARG A 591 -45.69 14.95 -3.33
C ARG A 591 -46.78 13.96 -3.69
N TYR A 592 -46.78 12.81 -3.02
CA TYR A 592 -47.84 11.83 -3.13
C TYR A 592 -49.04 12.18 -2.24
N GLU A 593 -48.97 13.26 -1.44
CA GLU A 593 -50.11 13.72 -0.63
C GLU A 593 -51.34 13.98 -1.51
N GLY A 594 -52.48 13.38 -1.12
CA GLY A 594 -53.76 13.52 -1.81
C GLY A 594 -53.98 12.56 -2.98
N PHE A 595 -53.00 11.72 -3.34
CA PHE A 595 -53.24 10.65 -4.32
C PHE A 595 -54.09 9.54 -3.72
N LYS A 596 -55.05 9.03 -4.51
CA LYS A 596 -55.82 7.83 -4.14
C LYS A 596 -55.02 6.58 -4.47
N VAL A 597 -54.96 5.64 -3.53
CA VAL A 597 -54.22 4.37 -3.71
C VAL A 597 -54.72 3.60 -4.91
N ALA A 598 -56.04 3.42 -5.03
CA ALA A 598 -56.67 2.74 -6.16
C ALA A 598 -56.37 3.37 -7.54
N GLU A 599 -56.09 4.68 -7.61
CA GLU A 599 -55.71 5.32 -8.87
C GLU A 599 -54.26 5.00 -9.26
N ILE A 600 -53.36 4.93 -8.28
CA ILE A 600 -51.96 4.53 -8.50
C ILE A 600 -51.90 3.07 -8.95
N GLU A 601 -52.57 2.17 -8.22
CA GLU A 601 -52.63 0.74 -8.55
C GLU A 601 -53.17 0.51 -9.96
N ARG A 602 -54.25 1.20 -10.34
CA ARG A 602 -54.81 1.11 -11.70
C ARG A 602 -53.83 1.56 -12.78
N GLU A 603 -53.07 2.63 -12.54
CA GLU A 603 -52.06 3.09 -13.49
C GLU A 603 -50.89 2.10 -13.59
N VAL A 604 -50.40 1.61 -12.45
CA VAL A 604 -49.30 0.64 -12.35
C VAL A 604 -49.68 -0.69 -13.01
N SER A 605 -50.85 -1.26 -12.73
CA SER A 605 -51.41 -2.41 -13.45
C SER A 605 -51.72 -2.13 -14.94
N GLY A 606 -51.83 -0.84 -15.31
CA GLY A 606 -52.25 -0.37 -16.62
C GLY A 606 -51.09 -0.01 -17.57
N ARG A 607 -51.25 1.13 -18.25
CA ARG A 607 -50.29 1.60 -19.27
C ARG A 607 -48.95 2.00 -18.67
N PHE A 608 -48.94 2.48 -17.43
CA PHE A 608 -47.74 2.97 -16.76
C PHE A 608 -46.81 1.81 -16.38
N GLY A 609 -47.30 0.72 -15.77
CA GLY A 609 -46.45 -0.46 -15.49
C GLY A 609 -45.88 -1.10 -16.75
N ARG A 610 -46.67 -1.23 -17.83
CA ARG A 610 -46.14 -1.69 -19.13
C ARG A 610 -45.03 -0.78 -19.66
N ALA A 611 -45.11 0.52 -19.43
CA ALA A 611 -44.06 1.46 -19.80
C ALA A 611 -42.81 1.33 -18.90
N MET A 612 -42.96 1.01 -17.61
CA MET A 612 -41.85 0.71 -16.70
C MET A 612 -41.14 -0.58 -17.13
N MET A 613 -41.89 -1.64 -17.44
CA MET A 613 -41.31 -2.91 -17.91
C MET A 613 -40.53 -2.76 -19.21
N ARG A 614 -40.97 -1.91 -20.16
CA ARG A 614 -40.20 -1.59 -21.37
C ARG A 614 -38.88 -0.86 -21.10
N ARG A 615 -38.70 -0.29 -19.91
CA ARG A 615 -37.47 0.38 -19.47
C ARG A 615 -36.65 -0.47 -18.50
N ALA A 616 -37.14 -1.65 -18.13
CA ALA A 616 -36.36 -2.63 -17.38
C ALA A 616 -35.16 -3.06 -18.22
N LEU A 617 -34.04 -3.34 -17.56
CA LEU A 617 -32.81 -3.81 -18.19
C LEU A 617 -32.89 -5.34 -18.34
N PRO A 618 -32.96 -5.88 -19.59
CA PRO A 618 -33.12 -7.31 -19.79
C PRO A 618 -32.01 -8.14 -19.14
N GLU A 619 -30.77 -7.66 -19.20
CA GLU A 619 -29.60 -8.29 -18.59
C GLU A 619 -29.72 -8.41 -17.06
N ALA A 620 -30.38 -7.44 -16.40
CA ALA A 620 -30.64 -7.49 -14.97
C ALA A 620 -31.60 -8.62 -14.64
N LEU A 621 -32.72 -8.72 -15.36
CA LEU A 621 -33.73 -9.76 -15.13
C LEU A 621 -33.22 -11.16 -15.50
N GLN A 622 -32.39 -11.28 -16.54
CA GLN A 622 -31.69 -12.52 -16.85
C GLN A 622 -30.74 -12.93 -15.72
N ARG A 623 -30.04 -11.96 -15.12
CA ARG A 623 -29.16 -12.23 -13.98
C ARG A 623 -29.94 -12.69 -12.75
N VAL A 624 -31.11 -12.11 -12.50
CA VAL A 624 -32.03 -12.55 -11.44
C VAL A 624 -32.46 -14.00 -11.70
N GLN A 625 -32.86 -14.34 -12.93
CA GLN A 625 -33.22 -15.72 -13.27
C GLN A 625 -32.05 -16.68 -13.07
N GLN A 626 -30.83 -16.33 -13.49
CA GLN A 626 -29.64 -17.15 -13.26
C GLN A 626 -29.38 -17.41 -11.78
N HIS A 627 -29.69 -16.46 -10.90
CA HIS A 627 -29.58 -16.64 -9.46
C HIS A 627 -30.65 -17.61 -8.94
N ARG A 628 -31.90 -17.50 -9.39
CA ARG A 628 -32.97 -18.46 -9.07
C ARG A 628 -32.64 -19.87 -9.55
N ASP A 629 -32.14 -20.00 -10.78
CA ASP A 629 -31.75 -21.29 -11.36
C ASP A 629 -30.59 -21.94 -10.57
N ALA A 630 -29.76 -21.12 -9.89
CA ALA A 630 -28.71 -21.58 -8.99
C ALA A 630 -29.19 -21.83 -7.55
N GLY A 631 -30.49 -21.69 -7.26
CA GLY A 631 -31.06 -21.88 -5.92
C GLY A 631 -30.87 -20.69 -4.97
N HIS A 632 -30.31 -19.57 -5.43
CA HIS A 632 -30.10 -18.39 -4.58
C HIS A 632 -31.42 -17.67 -4.35
N ARG A 633 -31.62 -17.14 -3.14
CA ARG A 633 -32.76 -16.27 -2.82
C ARG A 633 -32.56 -14.90 -3.46
N THR A 634 -33.49 -14.46 -4.30
CA THR A 634 -33.42 -13.16 -4.99
C THR A 634 -34.25 -12.10 -4.28
N ILE A 635 -33.64 -10.94 -4.02
CA ILE A 635 -34.27 -9.84 -3.30
C ILE A 635 -34.12 -8.54 -4.08
N LEU A 636 -35.23 -7.84 -4.29
CA LEU A 636 -35.24 -6.47 -4.77
C LEU A 636 -35.36 -5.51 -3.58
N VAL A 637 -34.39 -4.62 -3.40
CA VAL A 637 -34.42 -3.58 -2.37
C VAL A 637 -34.47 -2.21 -3.04
N THR A 638 -35.42 -1.35 -2.66
CA THR A 638 -35.57 -0.04 -3.32
C THR A 638 -36.03 1.07 -2.40
N GLY A 639 -35.68 2.31 -2.77
CA GLY A 639 -36.12 3.52 -2.10
C GLY A 639 -37.46 4.06 -2.62
N THR A 640 -38.04 3.43 -3.64
CA THR A 640 -39.39 3.75 -4.12
C THR A 640 -40.46 3.15 -3.22
N ILE A 641 -41.72 3.52 -3.48
CA ILE A 641 -42.87 3.01 -2.74
C ILE A 641 -43.32 1.63 -3.27
N ASP A 642 -43.84 0.79 -2.38
CA ASP A 642 -44.41 -0.53 -2.65
C ASP A 642 -45.40 -0.54 -3.83
N LEU A 643 -46.27 0.48 -3.93
CA LEU A 643 -47.21 0.61 -5.05
C LEU A 643 -46.55 0.68 -6.43
N MET A 644 -45.29 1.14 -6.51
CA MET A 644 -44.59 1.34 -7.79
C MET A 644 -43.78 0.11 -8.23
N VAL A 645 -43.55 -0.84 -7.33
CA VAL A 645 -42.72 -2.04 -7.59
C VAL A 645 -43.52 -3.25 -8.05
N GLU A 646 -44.85 -3.19 -7.98
CA GLU A 646 -45.77 -4.27 -8.36
C GLU A 646 -45.37 -4.99 -9.66
N PRO A 647 -44.98 -4.31 -10.77
CA PRO A 647 -44.63 -4.99 -12.01
C PRO A 647 -43.38 -5.88 -11.92
N PHE A 648 -42.52 -5.66 -10.92
CA PHE A 648 -41.27 -6.40 -10.71
C PHE A 648 -41.41 -7.56 -9.73
N VAL A 649 -42.47 -7.58 -8.91
CA VAL A 649 -42.70 -8.61 -7.89
C VAL A 649 -42.57 -10.04 -8.43
N PRO A 650 -43.10 -10.41 -9.61
CA PRO A 650 -42.99 -11.79 -10.10
C PRO A 650 -41.56 -12.27 -10.40
N PHE A 651 -40.60 -11.34 -10.54
CA PHE A 651 -39.22 -11.66 -10.86
C PHE A 651 -38.34 -11.88 -9.63
N PHE A 652 -38.80 -11.53 -8.43
CA PHE A 652 -38.02 -11.64 -7.21
C PHE A 652 -38.76 -12.47 -6.16
N ASP A 653 -38.01 -13.21 -5.35
CA ASP A 653 -38.61 -14.02 -4.28
C ASP A 653 -39.06 -13.13 -3.12
N GLU A 654 -38.45 -11.95 -3.01
CA GLU A 654 -38.80 -10.95 -2.02
C GLU A 654 -38.57 -9.53 -2.56
N VAL A 655 -39.50 -8.62 -2.25
CA VAL A 655 -39.40 -7.21 -2.60
C VAL A 655 -39.54 -6.36 -1.35
N VAL A 656 -38.54 -5.51 -1.13
CA VAL A 656 -38.44 -4.61 0.02
C VAL A 656 -38.49 -3.17 -0.49
N ALA A 657 -39.64 -2.52 -0.29
CA ALA A 657 -39.92 -1.16 -0.70
C ALA A 657 -40.50 -0.34 0.46
N GLY A 658 -40.46 0.98 0.35
CA GLY A 658 -41.05 1.87 1.36
C GLY A 658 -42.58 1.85 1.28
N ARG A 659 -43.27 1.86 2.42
CA ARG A 659 -44.73 1.97 2.46
C ARG A 659 -45.15 3.40 2.74
N MET A 660 -46.17 3.89 2.04
CA MET A 660 -46.76 5.21 2.31
C MET A 660 -47.81 5.10 3.40
N HIS A 661 -47.91 6.14 4.25
CA HIS A 661 -49.00 6.23 5.22
C HIS A 661 -50.30 6.62 4.50
N GLU A 662 -51.32 5.80 4.68
CA GLU A 662 -52.64 5.96 4.08
C GLU A 662 -53.68 6.33 5.13
N ARG A 663 -54.66 7.14 4.74
CA ARG A 663 -55.90 7.37 5.49
C ARG A 663 -57.08 7.36 4.51
N ASP A 664 -58.05 6.47 4.74
CA ASP A 664 -59.29 6.35 3.95
C ASP A 664 -59.04 6.22 2.42
N GLY A 665 -58.08 5.40 1.99
CA GLY A 665 -57.76 5.24 0.57
C GLY A 665 -56.91 6.36 -0.04
N VAL A 666 -56.45 7.32 0.77
CA VAL A 666 -55.70 8.51 0.33
C VAL A 666 -54.34 8.58 1.02
N LEU A 667 -53.29 8.81 0.24
CA LEU A 667 -51.93 8.97 0.75
C LEU A 667 -51.77 10.32 1.48
N THR A 668 -51.21 10.29 2.69
CA THR A 668 -51.00 11.50 3.52
C THR A 668 -49.70 12.25 3.21
N GLY A 669 -48.87 11.71 2.31
CA GLY A 669 -47.54 12.25 2.00
C GLY A 669 -46.46 11.94 3.05
N PHE A 670 -46.80 11.18 4.10
CA PHE A 670 -45.83 10.60 5.05
C PHE A 670 -45.55 9.14 4.67
N LEU A 671 -44.37 8.62 5.04
CA LEU A 671 -44.11 7.18 4.99
C LEU A 671 -44.74 6.49 6.21
N ALA A 672 -45.24 5.27 6.04
CA ALA A 672 -45.75 4.45 7.13
C ALA A 672 -44.61 3.93 8.04
N ASP A 673 -43.45 3.66 7.43
CA ASP A 673 -42.25 3.18 8.11
C ASP A 673 -41.03 4.08 7.78
N PRO A 674 -39.97 4.08 8.61
CA PRO A 674 -38.72 4.71 8.25
C PRO A 674 -38.17 4.17 6.90
N PRO A 675 -37.70 5.04 5.98
CA PRO A 675 -37.22 4.60 4.68
C PRO A 675 -35.98 3.72 4.81
N LEU A 676 -35.96 2.60 4.09
CA LEU A 676 -34.81 1.70 4.02
C LEU A 676 -33.75 2.23 3.05
N VAL A 677 -32.94 3.18 3.52
CA VAL A 677 -31.86 3.82 2.76
C VAL A 677 -30.54 3.75 3.50
N ASP A 678 -29.45 3.92 2.74
CA ASP A 678 -28.08 4.06 3.25
C ASP A 678 -27.73 2.90 4.21
N GLU A 679 -27.31 3.20 5.44
CA GLU A 679 -26.97 2.20 6.47
C GLU A 679 -28.14 1.31 6.91
N ALA A 680 -29.39 1.80 6.81
CA ALA A 680 -30.54 1.02 7.22
C ALA A 680 -30.70 -0.24 6.36
N ARG A 681 -30.37 -0.16 5.05
CA ARG A 681 -30.32 -1.33 4.16
C ARG A 681 -29.31 -2.37 4.63
N ALA A 682 -28.12 -1.91 5.02
CA ALA A 682 -27.06 -2.79 5.51
C ALA A 682 -27.44 -3.47 6.83
N ALA A 683 -28.07 -2.73 7.75
CA ALA A 683 -28.56 -3.27 9.02
C ALA A 683 -29.67 -4.30 8.81
N TRP A 684 -30.67 -3.96 7.97
CA TRP A 684 -31.73 -4.88 7.59
C TRP A 684 -31.18 -6.16 6.96
N LEU A 685 -30.23 -6.04 6.03
CA LEU A 685 -29.65 -7.19 5.35
C LEU A 685 -28.94 -8.15 6.32
N ARG A 686 -28.16 -7.61 7.28
CA ARG A 686 -27.53 -8.45 8.31
C ARG A 686 -28.57 -9.20 9.14
N HIS A 687 -29.64 -8.51 9.54
CA HIS A 687 -30.71 -9.11 10.32
C HIS A 687 -31.45 -10.20 9.53
N TYR A 688 -31.81 -9.89 8.29
CA TYR A 688 -32.47 -10.82 7.36
C TYR A 688 -31.63 -12.07 7.13
N ALA A 689 -30.34 -11.92 6.85
CA ALA A 689 -29.44 -13.04 6.63
C ALA A 689 -29.29 -13.91 7.89
N ALA A 690 -29.16 -13.30 9.07
CA ALA A 690 -29.05 -14.03 10.33
C ALA A 690 -30.33 -14.82 10.67
N GLN A 691 -31.51 -14.25 10.40
CA GLN A 691 -32.79 -14.92 10.66
C GLN A 691 -33.07 -16.09 9.72
N ASN A 692 -32.61 -16.00 8.48
CA ASN A 692 -32.89 -16.99 7.43
C ASN A 692 -31.71 -17.91 7.12
N GLY A 693 -30.58 -17.78 7.84
CA GLY A 693 -29.42 -18.65 7.68
C GLY A 693 -28.58 -18.40 6.42
N PHE A 694 -28.59 -17.20 5.85
CA PHE A 694 -27.82 -16.86 4.65
C PHE A 694 -26.38 -16.43 4.97
N ASP A 695 -25.41 -16.91 4.19
CA ASP A 695 -24.00 -16.50 4.26
C ASP A 695 -23.73 -15.29 3.36
N LEU A 696 -23.61 -14.11 3.96
CA LEU A 696 -23.30 -12.87 3.24
C LEU A 696 -21.92 -12.91 2.55
N SER A 697 -20.96 -13.69 3.05
CA SER A 697 -19.64 -13.82 2.45
C SER A 697 -19.62 -14.59 1.12
N GLN A 698 -20.69 -15.33 0.81
CA GLN A 698 -20.91 -15.99 -0.48
C GLN A 698 -22.01 -15.31 -1.31
N SER A 699 -22.59 -14.22 -0.78
CA SER A 699 -23.75 -13.55 -1.36
C SER A 699 -23.40 -12.44 -2.35
N TYR A 700 -24.39 -12.07 -3.17
CA TYR A 700 -24.22 -11.22 -4.35
C TYR A 700 -24.99 -9.92 -4.20
N GLY A 701 -24.38 -8.82 -4.65
CA GLY A 701 -25.00 -7.49 -4.59
C GLY A 701 -24.86 -6.73 -5.88
N TYR A 702 -25.91 -6.04 -6.28
CA TYR A 702 -25.98 -5.25 -7.50
C TYR A 702 -26.57 -3.86 -7.19
N GLY A 703 -25.77 -2.80 -7.37
CA GLY A 703 -26.20 -1.42 -7.14
C GLY A 703 -25.47 -0.42 -8.03
N ASP A 704 -26.06 0.77 -8.22
CA ASP A 704 -25.57 1.80 -9.14
C ASP A 704 -25.02 3.04 -8.43
N SER A 705 -25.37 3.25 -7.17
CA SER A 705 -25.13 4.50 -6.47
C SER A 705 -24.10 4.37 -5.36
N HIS A 706 -23.34 5.42 -5.10
CA HIS A 706 -22.46 5.47 -3.93
C HIS A 706 -23.22 5.34 -2.59
N ALA A 707 -24.54 5.56 -2.59
CA ALA A 707 -25.39 5.30 -1.44
C ALA A 707 -25.48 3.80 -1.09
N ASP A 708 -25.30 2.91 -2.08
CA ASP A 708 -25.38 1.46 -1.91
C ASP A 708 -24.10 0.85 -1.33
N LEU A 709 -23.07 1.68 -1.18
CA LEU A 709 -21.73 1.24 -0.81
C LEU A 709 -21.72 0.35 0.44
N VAL A 710 -22.44 0.76 1.48
CA VAL A 710 -22.35 0.14 2.81
C VAL A 710 -22.91 -1.28 2.81
N TRP A 711 -24.04 -1.51 2.13
CA TRP A 711 -24.63 -2.85 2.08
C TRP A 711 -23.92 -3.73 1.04
N LEU A 712 -23.44 -3.15 -0.07
CA LEU A 712 -22.60 -3.88 -1.04
C LEU A 712 -21.32 -4.42 -0.37
N GLN A 713 -20.69 -3.66 0.52
CA GLN A 713 -19.49 -4.08 1.26
C GLN A 713 -19.71 -5.28 2.19
N LEU A 714 -20.95 -5.62 2.55
CA LEU A 714 -21.25 -6.79 3.36
C LEU A 714 -21.15 -8.11 2.59
N LEU A 715 -21.21 -8.01 1.25
CA LEU A 715 -21.37 -9.16 0.37
C LEU A 715 -20.00 -9.62 -0.13
N GLY A 716 -19.83 -10.93 -0.30
CA GLY A 716 -18.62 -11.50 -0.89
C GLY A 716 -18.44 -11.20 -2.38
N HIS A 717 -19.56 -10.96 -3.07
CA HIS A 717 -19.59 -10.73 -4.51
C HIS A 717 -20.34 -9.43 -4.89
N PRO A 718 -19.82 -8.25 -4.50
CA PRO A 718 -20.42 -6.97 -4.86
C PRO A 718 -20.14 -6.60 -6.33
N SER A 719 -21.16 -6.07 -6.99
CA SER A 719 -21.11 -5.60 -8.37
C SER A 719 -21.70 -4.20 -8.49
N ALA A 720 -20.91 -3.31 -9.10
CA ALA A 720 -21.31 -1.96 -9.42
C ALA A 720 -21.95 -1.94 -10.83
N VAL A 721 -23.26 -1.78 -10.89
CA VAL A 721 -24.04 -1.81 -12.14
C VAL A 721 -24.29 -0.40 -12.61
N ASN A 722 -23.88 -0.07 -13.84
CA ASN A 722 -24.00 1.27 -14.40
C ASN A 722 -23.60 2.39 -13.40
N PRO A 723 -22.50 2.25 -12.64
CA PRO A 723 -22.31 3.01 -11.41
C PRO A 723 -22.10 4.50 -11.62
N ASP A 724 -22.51 5.31 -10.64
CA ASP A 724 -22.09 6.70 -10.52
C ASP A 724 -20.56 6.83 -10.39
N ILE A 725 -20.02 8.05 -10.57
CA ILE A 725 -18.57 8.29 -10.54
C ILE A 725 -17.94 7.86 -9.21
N ARG A 726 -18.65 8.01 -8.09
CA ARG A 726 -18.12 7.75 -6.75
C ARG A 726 -18.12 6.24 -6.44
N LEU A 727 -19.19 5.52 -6.77
CA LEU A 727 -19.24 4.07 -6.68
C LEU A 727 -18.25 3.43 -7.66
N TYR A 728 -18.13 3.97 -8.88
CA TYR A 728 -17.13 3.50 -9.85
C TYR A 728 -15.71 3.60 -9.30
N ARG A 729 -15.35 4.75 -8.70
CA ARG A 729 -14.04 4.93 -8.05
C ARG A 729 -13.83 3.87 -6.96
N HIS A 730 -14.78 3.69 -6.07
CA HIS A 730 -14.69 2.69 -5.00
C HIS A 730 -14.57 1.26 -5.54
N ALA A 731 -15.37 0.91 -6.56
CA ALA A 731 -15.34 -0.39 -7.21
C ALA A 731 -13.97 -0.67 -7.85
N ARG A 732 -13.32 0.35 -8.45
CA ARG A 732 -11.96 0.21 -9.00
C ARG A 732 -10.92 0.02 -7.91
N GLU A 733 -11.02 0.79 -6.82
CA GLU A 733 -10.13 0.68 -5.64
C GLU A 733 -10.23 -0.69 -4.94
N LYS A 734 -11.44 -1.25 -4.82
CA LYS A 734 -11.70 -2.55 -4.19
C LYS A 734 -11.76 -3.72 -5.15
N HIS A 735 -11.46 -3.49 -6.44
CA HIS A 735 -11.51 -4.49 -7.50
C HIS A 735 -12.86 -5.23 -7.62
N TRP A 736 -13.96 -4.52 -7.40
CA TRP A 736 -15.31 -5.04 -7.61
C TRP A 736 -15.61 -5.22 -9.11
N ASN A 737 -16.60 -6.06 -9.42
CA ASN A 737 -17.09 -6.17 -10.79
C ASN A 737 -17.82 -4.88 -11.18
N VAL A 738 -17.48 -4.30 -12.33
CA VAL A 738 -18.24 -3.19 -12.92
C VAL A 738 -19.01 -3.73 -14.12
N LEU A 739 -20.33 -3.59 -14.10
CA LEU A 739 -21.23 -4.11 -15.12
C LEU A 739 -21.91 -2.95 -15.85
N ASP A 740 -21.89 -2.97 -17.19
CA ASP A 740 -22.57 -1.97 -18.04
C ASP A 740 -23.77 -2.62 -18.74
N TRP A 741 -24.88 -2.79 -18.03
CA TRP A 741 -26.13 -3.34 -18.56
C TRP A 741 -26.86 -2.31 -19.43
N LYS A 742 -27.32 -2.69 -20.62
CA LYS A 742 -27.88 -1.77 -21.62
C LYS A 742 -29.34 -2.09 -21.92
N ARG A 743 -30.00 -1.19 -22.65
CA ARG A 743 -31.23 -1.55 -23.37
C ARG A 743 -30.85 -2.36 -24.61
N GLY A 744 -30.91 -3.68 -24.53
CA GLY A 744 -30.78 -4.58 -25.67
C GLY A 744 -32.13 -5.02 -26.22
N ALA A 745 -32.14 -5.59 -27.44
CA ALA A 745 -33.30 -6.27 -28.03
C ALA A 745 -33.55 -7.67 -27.44
N ALA A 746 -32.84 -8.03 -26.36
CA ALA A 746 -32.99 -9.31 -25.71
C ALA A 746 -34.40 -9.40 -25.07
N PRO A 747 -35.13 -10.51 -25.26
CA PRO A 747 -36.45 -10.67 -24.67
C PRO A 747 -36.34 -10.70 -23.14
N ILE A 748 -37.30 -10.03 -22.48
CA ILE A 748 -37.50 -10.14 -21.03
C ILE A 748 -37.87 -11.61 -20.74
N PRO A 749 -37.27 -12.27 -19.73
CA PRO A 749 -37.62 -13.64 -19.37
C PRO A 749 -39.13 -13.79 -19.14
N ALA A 750 -39.73 -14.85 -19.68
CA ALA A 750 -41.14 -15.14 -19.45
C ALA A 750 -41.31 -15.66 -18.02
N VAL A 751 -42.16 -15.01 -17.22
CA VAL A 751 -42.59 -15.52 -15.91
C VAL A 751 -43.47 -16.75 -16.15
N SER A 752 -43.24 -17.85 -15.42
CA SER A 752 -44.02 -19.06 -15.64
C SER A 752 -45.49 -18.86 -15.21
N ARG A 753 -46.43 -19.47 -15.94
CA ARG A 753 -47.88 -19.36 -15.68
C ARG A 753 -48.26 -19.85 -14.28
N THR A 754 -47.52 -20.81 -13.74
CA THR A 754 -47.69 -21.41 -12.40
C THR A 754 -47.29 -20.44 -11.28
N GLU A 755 -46.33 -19.54 -11.50
CA GLU A 755 -45.91 -18.51 -10.53
C GLU A 755 -46.88 -17.31 -10.49
N GLN A 756 -47.51 -16.97 -11.63
CA GLN A 756 -48.55 -15.94 -11.68
C GLN A 756 -49.79 -16.29 -10.84
N GLU A 757 -50.13 -17.58 -10.76
CA GLU A 757 -51.27 -18.09 -9.99
C GLU A 757 -50.96 -18.19 -8.49
N ALA A 758 -49.71 -18.52 -8.11
CA ALA A 758 -49.28 -18.58 -6.70
C ALA A 758 -49.27 -17.21 -6.01
N HIS A 759 -48.89 -16.14 -6.72
CA HIS A 759 -48.89 -14.77 -6.16
C HIS A 759 -50.30 -14.16 -6.04
N HIS A 760 -51.24 -14.50 -6.93
CA HIS A 760 -52.64 -14.07 -6.80
C HIS A 760 -53.31 -14.65 -5.54
N SER A 761 -52.97 -15.88 -5.17
CA SER A 761 -53.50 -16.54 -3.96
C SER A 761 -53.00 -15.95 -2.64
N ILE A 762 -51.81 -15.32 -2.61
CA ILE A 762 -51.26 -14.69 -1.39
C ILE A 762 -51.87 -13.29 -1.17
N ALA A 763 -52.19 -12.57 -2.24
CA ALA A 763 -52.87 -11.27 -2.16
C ALA A 763 -54.31 -11.38 -1.61
N GLU A 764 -55.04 -12.47 -1.89
CA GLU A 764 -56.37 -12.72 -1.31
C GLU A 764 -56.31 -13.21 0.15
N GLY A 765 -55.20 -13.84 0.58
CA GLY A 765 -55.02 -14.33 1.95
C GLY A 765 -54.69 -13.24 2.99
N ALA A 766 -54.04 -12.14 2.58
CA ALA A 766 -53.68 -11.04 3.47
C ALA A 766 -54.85 -10.07 3.80
N GLY A 767 -56.02 -10.25 3.17
CA GLY A 767 -57.24 -9.50 3.47
C GLY A 767 -58.09 -10.08 4.61
N ARG A 768 -57.68 -11.19 5.22
CA ARG A 768 -58.34 -11.82 6.37
C ARG A 768 -57.31 -12.45 7.32
N ALA A 769 -56.50 -11.63 7.98
CA ALA A 769 -55.81 -11.96 9.22
C ALA A 769 -55.54 -10.70 10.04
#